data_AF-A0A058ZL56-F1
#
_entry.id   AF-A0A058ZL56-F1
#
_cell.length_a   1.000
_cell.length_b   1.000
_cell.length_c   1.000
_cell.angle_alpha   90.00
_cell.angle_beta   90.00
_cell.angle_gamma   90.00
#
_symmetry.space_group_name_H-M   'P 1'
#
loop_
_entity.id
_entity.type
_entity.pdbx_description
1 polymer ?
#
loop_
_entity_poly.entity_id
_entity_poly.type
_entity_poly.pdbx_seq_one_letter_code
_entity_poly.pdbx_strand_id
1 'polypeptide(L)'
;MALRLQVPRLLIADDVGIGKTIEAGLILRELMDRGEVDTFSVLCPPHLVDQWITELKDRFGIDAVAVTSGTAARLERNLPLAQTLFDAYPFTVVSLDYIKAEKRRDGFARACPDFVIVDEAHACVGTHKGKQQRFDLLQGLARDPERRLILLTATPHSGDEDAFARLLSLIDTEFGTVNFDNQKYRERLVRHFVQRRRVDLVEGDWDENRSFPKHETTEYSYRLNEEHRAFQEAVLDYCFSVVSRAGDAQKDRRLAFWGTLALMRCVGSSPAAAMSALRNRASNEDNRLEQQIYDEDGDDEDAVDIEPNTVFSNDPALQELLEKASELLTAEDPKLNALIKALKPLIKDGADSVVFCRYLATAEHVKEGLRKAFPKLNVQAVTGELTPDERRDRVAEMAAEESAATDQRILVATDCLSEGINLQQLFDTVIHYDLSWNPTRHQQREGRVDRFGQPAELVRSIMMFSPDSAIDGAVLDVILRKAEEIRKATGVTVPLPDERGPVTDALMAAMMLRRGGGSHKQLTLDLQIGDGIQVMETRWRDASENEKRSRARFAQNAMKPSEVAHEWDKVKSLLGTPAETLEFLERAMSRFGVPLEKKKVLQFAHVHALQDSLKEKLEQRGLKGSLKLATQEPVPSGASLLTRTHPLTSSLAESLLEASLDTEALPDLGIGRVGAWPSAAVTQMTRVALLRIRYKLTVHARRERLLLAEEAALIALDSNSVIASGSEARALLASPATADLAPVARDRIINTAKAALPDLLGGPIADFVQKRAAELVEDHARLRAAAGSASRVSVEPIIPPDVIGLFVLVPGEV
;
A
#
# COMPACT_ATOMS: atom_id res chain seq x y z
N MET A 1 -14.90 13.56 2.72
CA MET A 1 -15.96 13.45 1.68
C MET A 1 -16.96 12.36 1.99
N ALA A 2 -16.55 11.11 2.22
CA ALA A 2 -17.46 9.99 2.52
C ALA A 2 -18.53 10.32 3.57
N LEU A 3 -18.12 10.91 4.69
CA LEU A 3 -19.04 11.28 5.78
C LEU A 3 -20.11 12.29 5.38
N ARG A 4 -19.92 13.08 4.31
CA ARG A 4 -20.91 14.05 3.80
C ARG A 4 -22.07 13.37 3.06
N LEU A 5 -21.96 12.08 2.76
CA LEU A 5 -22.96 11.29 2.05
C LEU A 5 -23.72 10.40 3.05
N GLN A 6 -25.05 10.34 2.92
CA GLN A 6 -25.86 9.42 3.74
C GLN A 6 -25.53 7.95 3.43
N VAL A 7 -25.35 7.64 2.15
CA VAL A 7 -24.86 6.34 1.66
C VAL A 7 -23.57 6.60 0.88
N PRO A 8 -22.39 6.41 1.50
CA PRO A 8 -21.11 6.60 0.82
C PRO A 8 -20.98 5.71 -0.41
N ARG A 9 -20.98 6.34 -1.59
CA ARG A 9 -20.63 5.71 -2.87
C ARG A 9 -19.53 6.53 -3.51
N LEU A 10 -18.30 6.06 -3.46
CA LEU A 10 -17.13 6.83 -3.88
C LEU A 10 -16.29 6.06 -4.89
N LEU A 11 -15.70 6.78 -5.84
CA LEU A 11 -14.60 6.31 -6.67
C LEU A 11 -13.34 7.08 -6.28
N ILE A 12 -12.40 6.39 -5.66
CA ILE A 12 -11.08 6.89 -5.27
C ILE A 12 -10.09 6.45 -6.34
N ALA A 13 -9.64 7.42 -7.13
CA ALA A 13 -8.82 7.26 -8.31
C ALA A 13 -7.44 7.92 -8.16
N ASP A 14 -6.86 7.90 -6.95
CA ASP A 14 -5.54 8.48 -6.70
C ASP A 14 -4.41 7.67 -7.37
N ASP A 15 -3.28 8.32 -7.63
CA ASP A 15 -2.09 7.66 -8.20
C ASP A 15 -1.64 6.45 -7.34
N VAL A 16 -0.86 5.57 -7.97
CA VAL A 16 -0.22 4.43 -7.30
C VAL A 16 0.69 4.93 -6.17
N GLY A 17 0.56 4.33 -4.99
CA GLY A 17 1.41 4.63 -3.84
C GLY A 17 1.01 5.84 -2.99
N ILE A 18 -0.12 6.50 -3.27
CA ILE A 18 -0.65 7.60 -2.41
C ILE A 18 -1.34 7.08 -1.14
N GLY A 19 -1.95 5.87 -1.19
CA GLY A 19 -2.56 5.24 -0.01
C GLY A 19 -4.06 4.94 -0.10
N LYS A 20 -4.59 4.65 -1.30
CA LYS A 20 -6.02 4.29 -1.52
C LYS A 20 -6.57 3.26 -0.51
N THR A 21 -5.78 2.23 -0.20
CA THR A 21 -6.15 1.19 0.79
C THR A 21 -6.32 1.76 2.20
N ILE A 22 -5.41 2.67 2.60
CA ILE A 22 -5.49 3.35 3.91
C ILE A 22 -6.74 4.22 3.98
N GLU A 23 -7.08 4.92 2.92
CA GLU A 23 -8.27 5.78 2.89
C GLU A 23 -9.56 5.00 2.97
N ALA A 24 -9.67 3.90 2.21
CA ALA A 24 -10.80 2.99 2.31
C ALA A 24 -10.92 2.41 3.72
N GLY A 25 -9.80 2.02 4.33
CA GLY A 25 -9.74 1.54 5.71
C GLY A 25 -10.15 2.60 6.73
N LEU A 26 -9.75 3.87 6.56
CA LEU A 26 -10.17 4.97 7.42
C LEU A 26 -11.67 5.25 7.31
N ILE A 27 -12.23 5.23 6.10
CA ILE A 27 -13.68 5.37 5.89
C ILE A 27 -14.43 4.22 6.57
N LEU A 28 -13.98 2.99 6.36
CA LEU A 28 -14.55 1.79 7.00
C LEU A 28 -14.49 1.90 8.52
N ARG A 29 -13.30 2.17 9.07
CA ARG A 29 -13.06 2.25 10.52
C ARG A 29 -13.93 3.30 11.18
N GLU A 30 -14.00 4.49 10.59
CA GLU A 30 -14.84 5.58 11.09
C GLU A 30 -16.34 5.20 11.11
N LEU A 31 -16.83 4.53 10.06
CA LEU A 31 -18.23 4.07 10.00
C LEU A 31 -18.51 2.92 10.98
N MET A 32 -17.53 2.04 11.22
CA MET A 32 -17.64 0.99 12.24
C MET A 32 -17.66 1.56 13.66
N ASP A 33 -16.80 2.53 13.96
CA ASP A 33 -16.73 3.20 15.26
C ASP A 33 -18.00 4.03 15.54
N ARG A 34 -18.66 4.54 14.48
CA ARG A 34 -20.00 5.17 14.56
C ARG A 34 -21.15 4.17 14.71
N GLY A 35 -20.90 2.88 14.48
CA GLY A 35 -21.93 1.84 14.43
C GLY A 35 -22.87 1.95 13.23
N GLU A 36 -22.43 2.58 12.15
CA GLU A 36 -23.17 2.62 10.88
C GLU A 36 -22.91 1.39 10.01
N VAL A 37 -21.80 0.69 10.25
CA VAL A 37 -21.36 -0.51 9.54
C VAL A 37 -20.94 -1.56 10.57
N ASP A 38 -21.61 -2.72 10.58
CA ASP A 38 -21.26 -3.85 11.46
C ASP A 38 -20.63 -5.02 10.68
N THR A 39 -20.84 -5.08 9.36
CA THR A 39 -20.31 -6.11 8.46
C THR A 39 -19.81 -5.47 7.17
N PHE A 40 -18.75 -6.04 6.59
CA PHE A 40 -18.22 -5.57 5.32
C PHE A 40 -17.56 -6.68 4.49
N SER A 41 -17.47 -6.43 3.18
CA SER A 41 -16.69 -7.24 2.24
C SER A 41 -15.74 -6.36 1.42
N VAL A 42 -14.48 -6.78 1.35
CA VAL A 42 -13.52 -6.26 0.35
C VAL A 42 -13.52 -7.23 -0.83
N LEU A 43 -13.69 -6.72 -2.04
CA LEU A 43 -13.55 -7.46 -3.29
C LEU A 43 -12.25 -7.03 -3.96
N CYS A 44 -11.31 -7.95 -4.15
CA CYS A 44 -10.03 -7.64 -4.77
C CYS A 44 -9.51 -8.78 -5.65
N PRO A 45 -8.53 -8.53 -6.53
CA PRO A 45 -7.78 -9.58 -7.22
C PRO A 45 -7.16 -10.60 -6.24
N PRO A 46 -6.99 -11.87 -6.63
CA PRO A 46 -6.45 -12.91 -5.74
C PRO A 46 -5.12 -12.54 -5.06
N HIS A 47 -4.24 -11.85 -5.76
CA HIS A 47 -2.91 -11.48 -5.28
C HIS A 47 -2.91 -10.35 -4.24
N LEU A 48 -4.02 -9.61 -4.06
CA LEU A 48 -4.15 -8.54 -3.04
C LEU A 48 -4.86 -9.02 -1.76
N VAL A 49 -5.41 -10.23 -1.73
CA VAL A 49 -6.22 -10.72 -0.59
C VAL A 49 -5.41 -10.68 0.72
N ASP A 50 -4.19 -11.22 0.70
CA ASP A 50 -3.34 -11.28 1.90
C ASP A 50 -2.83 -9.90 2.31
N GLN A 51 -2.58 -9.03 1.33
CA GLN A 51 -2.22 -7.63 1.58
C GLN A 51 -3.35 -6.93 2.34
N TRP A 52 -4.60 -7.04 1.87
CA TRP A 52 -5.76 -6.46 2.54
C TRP A 52 -5.97 -6.99 3.96
N ILE A 53 -5.80 -8.29 4.18
CA ILE A 53 -5.93 -8.89 5.52
C ILE A 53 -4.86 -8.34 6.46
N THR A 54 -3.62 -8.27 5.98
CA THR A 54 -2.49 -7.74 6.77
C THR A 54 -2.71 -6.26 7.08
N GLU A 55 -3.11 -5.45 6.10
CA GLU A 55 -3.36 -4.02 6.30
C GLU A 55 -4.55 -3.76 7.25
N LEU A 56 -5.66 -4.49 7.08
CA LEU A 56 -6.81 -4.41 7.99
C LEU A 56 -6.44 -4.75 9.43
N LYS A 57 -5.62 -5.79 9.62
CA LYS A 57 -5.16 -6.21 10.94
C LYS A 57 -4.17 -5.22 11.55
N ASP A 58 -3.09 -4.91 10.85
CA ASP A 58 -1.95 -4.16 11.39
C ASP A 58 -2.24 -2.66 11.52
N ARG A 59 -3.04 -2.09 10.59
CA ARG A 59 -3.33 -0.65 10.57
C ARG A 59 -4.66 -0.31 11.25
N PHE A 60 -5.66 -1.19 11.16
CA PHE A 60 -7.02 -0.91 11.61
C PHE A 60 -7.51 -1.81 12.75
N GLY A 61 -6.74 -2.84 13.13
CA GLY A 61 -7.12 -3.79 14.18
C GLY A 61 -8.35 -4.63 13.82
N ILE A 62 -8.55 -4.92 12.53
CA ILE A 62 -9.70 -5.67 12.02
C ILE A 62 -9.23 -7.05 11.53
N ASP A 63 -9.67 -8.11 12.22
CA ASP A 63 -9.41 -9.49 11.82
C ASP A 63 -10.42 -9.95 10.76
N ALA A 64 -10.05 -9.83 9.49
CA ALA A 64 -10.88 -10.25 8.35
C ALA A 64 -10.53 -11.66 7.85
N VAL A 65 -11.52 -12.36 7.28
CA VAL A 65 -11.37 -13.73 6.76
C VAL A 65 -11.17 -13.74 5.24
N ALA A 66 -10.12 -14.43 4.78
CA ALA A 66 -9.86 -14.69 3.37
C ALA A 66 -10.90 -15.66 2.77
N VAL A 67 -11.61 -15.22 1.73
CA VAL A 67 -12.53 -16.05 0.93
C VAL A 67 -11.98 -16.17 -0.50
N THR A 68 -11.20 -17.23 -0.73
CA THR A 68 -10.62 -17.58 -2.02
C THR A 68 -11.11 -18.96 -2.45
N SER A 69 -10.77 -19.37 -3.68
CA SER A 69 -11.05 -20.74 -4.17
C SER A 69 -10.46 -21.83 -3.27
N GLY A 70 -9.30 -21.56 -2.63
CA GLY A 70 -8.64 -22.49 -1.72
C GLY A 70 -9.23 -22.52 -0.30
N THR A 71 -9.74 -21.40 0.21
CA THR A 71 -10.22 -21.30 1.60
C THR A 71 -11.73 -21.56 1.74
N ALA A 72 -12.53 -21.23 0.72
CA ALA A 72 -13.99 -21.26 0.83
C ALA A 72 -14.55 -22.63 1.24
N ALA A 73 -14.10 -23.72 0.61
CA ALA A 73 -14.58 -25.07 0.93
C ALA A 73 -14.22 -25.51 2.36
N ARG A 74 -13.16 -24.95 2.96
CA ARG A 74 -12.82 -25.19 4.37
C ARG A 74 -13.74 -24.40 5.31
N LEU A 75 -14.06 -23.16 4.95
CA LEU A 75 -14.94 -22.29 5.72
C LEU A 75 -16.39 -22.80 5.70
N GLU A 76 -16.89 -23.23 4.53
CA GLU A 76 -18.26 -23.75 4.36
C GLU A 76 -18.49 -25.07 5.12
N ARG A 77 -17.46 -25.92 5.26
CA ARG A 77 -17.58 -27.24 5.90
C ARG A 77 -18.08 -27.19 7.35
N ASN A 78 -17.83 -26.07 8.04
CA ASN A 78 -18.21 -25.90 9.44
C ASN A 78 -19.52 -25.11 9.61
N LEU A 79 -20.22 -24.78 8.52
CA LEU A 79 -21.44 -23.98 8.55
C LEU A 79 -22.70 -24.81 8.37
N PRO A 80 -23.81 -24.46 9.05
CA PRO A 80 -25.13 -25.01 8.73
C PRO A 80 -25.52 -24.72 7.27
N LEU A 81 -26.23 -25.65 6.62
CA LEU A 81 -26.68 -25.53 5.22
C LEU A 81 -27.52 -24.27 4.93
N ALA A 82 -28.11 -23.65 5.95
CA ALA A 82 -28.94 -22.46 5.83
C ALA A 82 -28.16 -21.13 6.02
N GLN A 83 -26.90 -21.18 6.45
CA GLN A 83 -26.09 -20.00 6.75
C GLN A 83 -25.05 -19.81 5.65
N THR A 84 -24.95 -18.58 5.11
CA THR A 84 -23.90 -18.26 4.14
C THR A 84 -22.58 -17.93 4.84
N LEU A 85 -21.48 -17.97 4.09
CA LEU A 85 -20.17 -17.52 4.57
C LEU A 85 -20.22 -16.08 5.11
N PHE A 86 -20.99 -15.21 4.46
CA PHE A 86 -21.08 -13.79 4.77
C PHE A 86 -21.99 -13.51 5.98
N ASP A 87 -22.89 -14.44 6.31
CA ASP A 87 -23.65 -14.40 7.57
C ASP A 87 -22.80 -14.88 8.76
N ALA A 88 -21.89 -15.83 8.52
CA ALA A 88 -21.06 -16.42 9.57
C ALA A 88 -19.84 -15.56 9.91
N TYR A 89 -19.25 -14.92 8.91
CA TYR A 89 -18.05 -14.10 9.05
C TYR A 89 -18.38 -12.65 8.70
N PRO A 90 -18.45 -11.74 9.69
CA PRO A 90 -18.88 -10.35 9.46
C PRO A 90 -17.87 -9.54 8.65
N PHE A 91 -16.60 -9.93 8.65
CA PHE A 91 -15.49 -9.23 8.00
C PHE A 91 -14.82 -10.17 6.99
N THR A 92 -14.93 -9.85 5.71
CA THR A 92 -14.47 -10.75 4.63
C THR A 92 -13.63 -10.01 3.60
N VAL A 93 -12.57 -10.68 3.13
CA VAL A 93 -11.80 -10.26 1.96
C VAL A 93 -11.95 -11.35 0.91
N VAL A 94 -12.60 -11.03 -0.21
CA VAL A 94 -13.10 -11.99 -1.19
C VAL A 94 -12.38 -11.78 -2.52
N SER A 95 -11.87 -12.87 -3.08
CA SER A 95 -11.30 -12.84 -4.43
C SER A 95 -12.40 -12.64 -5.49
N LEU A 96 -12.21 -11.63 -6.35
CA LEU A 96 -13.09 -11.37 -7.50
C LEU A 96 -13.20 -12.58 -8.44
N ASP A 97 -12.12 -13.34 -8.62
CA ASP A 97 -12.12 -14.53 -9.47
C ASP A 97 -12.88 -15.70 -8.89
N TYR A 98 -12.90 -15.79 -7.55
CA TYR A 98 -13.75 -16.75 -6.87
C TYR A 98 -15.23 -16.34 -7.01
N ILE A 99 -15.59 -15.11 -6.68
CA ILE A 99 -17.00 -14.73 -6.52
C ILE A 99 -17.74 -14.42 -7.83
N LYS A 100 -17.02 -14.14 -8.93
CA LYS A 100 -17.62 -13.82 -10.25
C LYS A 100 -18.44 -14.95 -10.88
N ALA A 101 -18.22 -16.21 -10.48
CA ALA A 101 -18.92 -17.34 -11.07
C ALA A 101 -20.43 -17.30 -10.72
N GLU A 102 -21.28 -17.49 -11.73
CA GLU A 102 -22.74 -17.32 -11.65
C GLU A 102 -23.39 -17.99 -10.43
N LYS A 103 -23.03 -19.26 -10.16
CA LYS A 103 -23.56 -20.02 -9.00
C LYS A 103 -23.32 -19.34 -7.65
N ARG A 104 -22.24 -18.58 -7.52
CA ARG A 104 -21.82 -17.90 -6.27
C ARG A 104 -22.24 -16.44 -6.26
N ARG A 105 -22.22 -15.78 -7.42
CA ARG A 105 -22.60 -14.37 -7.59
C ARG A 105 -23.97 -14.07 -7.00
N ASP A 106 -24.98 -14.87 -7.35
CA ASP A 106 -26.35 -14.61 -6.93
C ASP A 106 -26.57 -14.87 -5.42
N GLY A 107 -25.85 -15.86 -4.87
CA GLY A 107 -25.83 -16.12 -3.43
C GLY A 107 -25.16 -14.98 -2.67
N PHE A 108 -24.02 -14.50 -3.17
CA PHE A 108 -23.33 -13.35 -2.59
C PHE A 108 -24.16 -12.08 -2.68
N ALA A 109 -24.78 -11.76 -3.82
CA ALA A 109 -25.58 -10.53 -3.95
C ALA A 109 -26.73 -10.44 -2.92
N ARG A 110 -27.25 -11.58 -2.45
CA ARG A 110 -28.27 -11.65 -1.39
C ARG A 110 -27.70 -11.52 0.02
N ALA A 111 -26.54 -12.11 0.28
CA ALA A 111 -25.88 -12.11 1.58
C ALA A 111 -24.78 -11.04 1.72
N CYS A 112 -24.61 -10.20 0.70
CA CYS A 112 -23.54 -9.22 0.64
C CYS A 112 -23.80 -8.12 1.69
N PRO A 113 -22.80 -7.80 2.52
CA PRO A 113 -22.88 -6.71 3.48
C PRO A 113 -23.29 -5.36 2.88
N ASP A 114 -23.73 -4.46 3.77
CA ASP A 114 -24.14 -3.09 3.41
C ASP A 114 -22.94 -2.19 3.06
N PHE A 115 -21.71 -2.60 3.38
CA PHE A 115 -20.48 -1.89 3.05
C PHE A 115 -19.54 -2.77 2.23
N VAL A 116 -19.26 -2.33 1.00
CA VAL A 116 -18.41 -3.05 0.06
C VAL A 116 -17.28 -2.15 -0.42
N ILE A 117 -16.05 -2.64 -0.31
CA ILE A 117 -14.87 -2.04 -0.95
C ILE A 117 -14.54 -2.89 -2.18
N VAL A 118 -14.26 -2.26 -3.31
CA VAL A 118 -13.82 -2.93 -4.53
C VAL A 118 -12.47 -2.35 -4.93
N ASP A 119 -11.43 -3.16 -4.85
CA ASP A 119 -10.09 -2.78 -5.27
C ASP A 119 -9.83 -3.14 -6.74
N GLU A 120 -8.99 -2.34 -7.39
CA GLU A 120 -8.75 -2.38 -8.84
C GLU A 120 -10.02 -2.46 -9.69
N ALA A 121 -10.98 -1.57 -9.40
CA ALA A 121 -12.29 -1.55 -10.03
C ALA A 121 -12.24 -1.39 -11.57
N HIS A 122 -11.14 -0.87 -12.13
CA HIS A 122 -10.90 -0.81 -13.58
C HIS A 122 -10.87 -2.21 -14.22
N ALA A 123 -10.40 -3.24 -13.48
CA ALA A 123 -10.38 -4.63 -13.94
C ALA A 123 -11.78 -5.26 -14.07
N CYS A 124 -12.83 -4.54 -13.66
CA CYS A 124 -14.22 -4.98 -13.73
C CYS A 124 -15.02 -4.34 -14.87
N VAL A 125 -14.49 -3.39 -15.65
CA VAL A 125 -15.30 -2.60 -16.61
C VAL A 125 -14.97 -2.84 -18.08
N GLY A 126 -14.18 -3.86 -18.43
CA GLY A 126 -13.87 -4.19 -19.83
C GLY A 126 -14.95 -4.99 -20.57
N THR A 127 -14.81 -5.10 -21.89
CA THR A 127 -15.76 -5.73 -22.84
C THR A 127 -15.62 -7.25 -22.98
N HIS A 128 -14.59 -7.85 -22.39
CA HIS A 128 -14.32 -9.30 -22.44
C HIS A 128 -15.23 -10.11 -21.51
N LYS A 129 -15.49 -11.39 -21.82
CA LYS A 129 -16.47 -12.25 -21.13
C LYS A 129 -16.21 -12.37 -19.61
N GLY A 130 -14.93 -12.47 -19.20
CA GLY A 130 -14.56 -12.51 -17.77
C GLY A 130 -14.72 -11.17 -17.06
N LYS A 131 -14.43 -10.05 -17.73
CA LYS A 131 -14.63 -8.69 -17.20
C LYS A 131 -16.12 -8.35 -17.12
N GLN A 132 -16.92 -8.81 -18.08
CA GLN A 132 -18.38 -8.71 -18.07
C GLN A 132 -19.00 -9.41 -16.85
N GLN A 133 -18.52 -10.60 -16.46
CA GLN A 133 -19.00 -11.28 -15.24
C GLN A 133 -18.69 -10.49 -13.96
N ARG A 134 -17.50 -9.88 -13.88
CA ARG A 134 -17.12 -9.00 -12.76
C ARG A 134 -18.01 -7.74 -12.75
N PHE A 135 -18.25 -7.14 -13.91
CA PHE A 135 -19.16 -6.00 -14.04
C PHE A 135 -20.59 -6.35 -13.59
N ASP A 136 -21.13 -7.47 -14.05
CA ASP A 136 -22.48 -7.93 -13.72
C ASP A 136 -22.65 -8.15 -12.22
N LEU A 137 -21.61 -8.69 -11.56
CA LEU A 137 -21.58 -8.79 -10.11
C LEU A 137 -21.70 -7.40 -9.46
N LEU A 138 -20.82 -6.46 -9.83
CA LEU A 138 -20.81 -5.12 -9.23
C LEU A 138 -22.11 -4.36 -9.52
N GLN A 139 -22.64 -4.48 -10.74
CA GLN A 139 -23.93 -3.91 -11.10
C GLN A 139 -25.06 -4.51 -10.25
N GLY A 140 -25.03 -5.83 -10.02
CA GLY A 140 -25.96 -6.52 -9.11
C GLY A 140 -25.90 -5.97 -7.69
N LEU A 141 -24.70 -5.67 -7.19
CA LEU A 141 -24.50 -5.06 -5.87
C LEU A 141 -24.97 -3.60 -5.83
N ALA A 142 -24.70 -2.82 -6.87
CA ALA A 142 -25.03 -1.40 -6.96
C ALA A 142 -26.55 -1.12 -7.08
N ARG A 143 -27.35 -2.12 -7.47
CA ARG A 143 -28.83 -2.03 -7.54
C ARG A 143 -29.49 -1.73 -6.20
N ASP A 144 -28.86 -2.08 -5.09
CA ASP A 144 -29.36 -1.72 -3.76
C ASP A 144 -28.94 -0.29 -3.41
N PRO A 145 -29.86 0.70 -3.40
CA PRO A 145 -29.53 2.11 -3.17
C PRO A 145 -28.96 2.38 -1.78
N GLU A 146 -29.21 1.50 -0.80
CA GLU A 146 -28.73 1.63 0.57
C GLU A 146 -27.31 1.06 0.75
N ARG A 147 -26.79 0.33 -0.25
CA ARG A 147 -25.44 -0.23 -0.20
C ARG A 147 -24.39 0.85 -0.40
N ARG A 148 -23.46 0.90 0.55
CA ARG A 148 -22.26 1.73 0.54
C ARG A 148 -21.18 1.05 -0.29
N LEU A 149 -20.59 1.77 -1.23
CA LEU A 149 -19.67 1.23 -2.22
C LEU A 149 -18.44 2.13 -2.36
N ILE A 150 -17.27 1.61 -2.02
CA ILE A 150 -15.99 2.31 -2.18
C ILE A 150 -15.22 1.62 -3.31
N LEU A 151 -15.09 2.27 -4.45
CA LEU A 151 -14.36 1.79 -5.62
C LEU A 151 -12.96 2.40 -5.61
N LEU A 152 -11.93 1.56 -5.69
CA LEU A 152 -10.53 1.99 -5.76
C LEU A 152 -9.97 1.65 -7.13
N THR A 153 -9.24 2.58 -7.73
CA THR A 153 -8.49 2.34 -8.97
C THR A 153 -7.31 3.28 -9.07
N ALA A 154 -6.22 2.87 -9.72
CA ALA A 154 -5.16 3.81 -10.10
C ALA A 154 -5.43 4.50 -11.44
N THR A 155 -6.21 3.87 -12.31
CA THR A 155 -6.44 4.29 -13.70
C THR A 155 -7.94 4.30 -13.97
N PRO A 156 -8.66 5.41 -13.65
CA PRO A 156 -10.11 5.46 -13.86
C PRO A 156 -10.49 5.50 -15.35
N HIS A 157 -9.57 5.92 -16.22
CA HIS A 157 -9.79 6.06 -17.65
C HIS A 157 -8.54 5.59 -18.42
N SER A 158 -8.54 4.36 -18.93
CA SER A 158 -7.45 3.86 -19.80
C SER A 158 -7.49 4.45 -21.22
N GLY A 159 -8.10 5.64 -21.39
CA GLY A 159 -8.49 6.21 -22.69
C GLY A 159 -9.83 5.71 -23.26
N ASP A 160 -10.48 4.73 -22.61
CA ASP A 160 -11.82 4.23 -22.97
C ASP A 160 -12.91 4.99 -22.18
N GLU A 161 -13.61 5.90 -22.87
CA GLU A 161 -14.73 6.67 -22.29
C GLU A 161 -15.91 5.78 -21.91
N ASP A 162 -16.15 4.67 -22.62
CA ASP A 162 -17.25 3.75 -22.32
C ASP A 162 -16.94 2.92 -21.07
N ALA A 163 -15.69 2.49 -20.89
CA ALA A 163 -15.26 1.84 -19.65
C ALA A 163 -15.39 2.78 -18.44
N PHE A 164 -15.01 4.05 -18.61
CA PHE A 164 -15.17 5.05 -17.56
C PHE A 164 -16.65 5.32 -17.26
N ALA A 165 -17.51 5.44 -18.29
CA ALA A 165 -18.95 5.56 -18.15
C ALA A 165 -19.55 4.38 -17.36
N ARG A 166 -19.14 3.15 -17.70
CA ARG A 166 -19.54 1.94 -16.98
C ARG A 166 -19.11 1.98 -15.52
N LEU A 167 -17.88 2.41 -15.22
CA LEU A 167 -17.40 2.56 -13.85
C LEU A 167 -18.22 3.58 -13.05
N LEU A 168 -18.49 4.76 -13.63
CA LEU A 168 -19.30 5.78 -13.00
C LEU A 168 -20.75 5.34 -12.78
N SER A 169 -21.29 4.51 -13.67
CA SER A 169 -22.65 3.95 -13.55
C SER A 169 -22.85 3.08 -12.31
N LEU A 170 -21.76 2.53 -11.74
CA LEU A 170 -21.81 1.75 -10.49
C LEU A 170 -22.03 2.64 -9.26
N ILE A 171 -21.67 3.92 -9.33
CA ILE A 171 -21.93 4.90 -8.28
C ILE A 171 -23.40 5.33 -8.36
N ASP A 172 -23.79 5.83 -9.54
CA ASP A 172 -25.15 6.26 -9.86
C ASP A 172 -25.37 6.03 -11.36
N THR A 173 -26.48 5.37 -11.70
CA THR A 173 -26.84 5.05 -13.10
C THR A 173 -26.89 6.28 -14.00
N GLU A 174 -27.21 7.47 -13.47
CA GLU A 174 -27.23 8.71 -14.25
C GLU A 174 -25.83 9.15 -14.71
N PHE A 175 -24.78 8.78 -13.97
CA PHE A 175 -23.40 9.08 -14.34
C PHE A 175 -22.90 8.24 -15.55
N GLY A 176 -23.61 7.17 -15.93
CA GLY A 176 -23.30 6.40 -17.12
C GLY A 176 -23.51 7.16 -18.44
N THR A 177 -24.22 8.29 -18.43
CA THR A 177 -24.44 9.13 -19.62
C THR A 177 -23.31 10.11 -19.89
N VAL A 178 -22.40 10.31 -18.93
CA VAL A 178 -21.17 11.11 -19.07
C VAL A 178 -21.42 12.51 -19.67
N ASN A 179 -22.20 13.35 -18.97
CA ASN A 179 -22.52 14.70 -19.41
C ASN A 179 -21.70 15.78 -18.68
N PHE A 180 -20.41 15.88 -19.02
CA PHE A 180 -19.50 16.82 -18.35
C PHE A 180 -19.77 18.31 -18.64
N ASP A 181 -20.47 18.64 -19.73
CA ASP A 181 -20.76 20.03 -20.08
C ASP A 181 -21.81 20.64 -19.14
N ASN A 182 -22.65 19.80 -18.54
CA ASN A 182 -23.62 20.21 -17.54
C ASN A 182 -22.95 20.51 -16.18
N GLN A 183 -23.08 21.75 -15.70
CA GLN A 183 -22.54 22.16 -14.41
C GLN A 183 -23.14 21.35 -13.23
N LYS A 184 -24.45 21.07 -13.25
CA LYS A 184 -25.11 20.30 -12.17
C LYS A 184 -24.61 18.85 -12.11
N TYR A 185 -24.29 18.27 -13.26
CA TYR A 185 -23.70 16.94 -13.35
C TYR A 185 -22.33 16.92 -12.67
N ARG A 186 -21.46 17.89 -13.01
CA ARG A 186 -20.12 18.02 -12.41
C ARG A 186 -20.18 18.23 -10.91
N GLU A 187 -21.04 19.12 -10.42
CA GLU A 187 -21.21 19.39 -8.98
C GLU A 187 -21.68 18.16 -8.20
N ARG A 188 -22.51 17.30 -8.81
CA ARG A 188 -22.91 16.01 -8.21
C ARG A 188 -21.75 15.02 -8.23
N LEU A 189 -21.13 14.80 -9.39
CA LEU A 189 -20.05 13.82 -9.55
C LEU A 189 -18.87 14.08 -8.61
N VAL A 190 -18.48 15.34 -8.41
CA VAL A 190 -17.37 15.72 -7.51
C VAL A 190 -17.60 15.26 -6.07
N ARG A 191 -18.85 15.07 -5.62
CA ARG A 191 -19.13 14.54 -4.27
C ARG A 191 -18.78 13.05 -4.14
N HIS A 192 -18.70 12.37 -5.27
CA HIS A 192 -18.51 10.92 -5.38
C HIS A 192 -17.16 10.53 -5.98
N PHE A 193 -16.39 11.46 -6.53
CA PHE A 193 -15.14 11.19 -7.23
C PHE A 193 -13.96 11.90 -6.56
N VAL A 194 -12.92 11.14 -6.24
CA VAL A 194 -11.67 11.62 -5.65
C VAL A 194 -10.52 11.24 -6.57
N GLN A 195 -9.68 12.21 -6.94
CA GLN A 195 -8.48 11.96 -7.72
C GLN A 195 -7.41 12.97 -7.29
N ARG A 196 -6.36 12.48 -6.64
CA ARG A 196 -5.13 13.22 -6.33
C ARG A 196 -3.95 12.55 -6.99
N ARG A 197 -2.99 13.37 -7.41
CA ARG A 197 -1.73 12.93 -7.97
C ARG A 197 -0.58 13.28 -7.04
N ARG A 198 0.56 12.62 -7.24
CA ARG A 198 1.76 12.90 -6.42
C ARG A 198 2.18 14.37 -6.51
N VAL A 199 2.11 14.96 -7.71
CA VAL A 199 2.42 16.38 -7.92
C VAL A 199 1.46 17.30 -7.15
N ASP A 200 0.18 16.93 -7.02
CA ASP A 200 -0.80 17.76 -6.30
C ASP A 200 -0.58 17.75 -4.77
N LEU A 201 0.21 16.79 -4.25
CA LEU A 201 0.62 16.70 -2.84
C LEU A 201 1.97 17.38 -2.58
N VAL A 202 2.89 17.29 -3.55
CA VAL A 202 4.25 17.85 -3.49
C VAL A 202 4.25 19.34 -3.82
N GLU A 203 3.41 19.79 -4.76
CA GLU A 203 3.23 21.19 -5.15
C GLU A 203 1.95 21.78 -4.53
N GLY A 204 2.01 23.02 -4.03
CA GLY A 204 0.85 23.75 -3.50
C GLY A 204 0.77 23.81 -1.97
N ASP A 205 -0.44 23.91 -1.42
CA ASP A 205 -0.71 24.22 0.00
C ASP A 205 -0.42 23.05 0.98
N TRP A 206 -0.11 21.84 0.48
CA TRP A 206 0.16 20.65 1.33
C TRP A 206 1.64 20.55 1.80
N ASP A 207 2.59 21.13 1.06
CA ASP A 207 4.05 21.15 1.34
C ASP A 207 4.64 19.79 1.83
N GLU A 208 4.19 18.69 1.22
CA GLU A 208 4.63 17.33 1.57
C GLU A 208 5.85 16.86 0.74
N ASN A 209 6.78 17.77 0.45
CA ASN A 209 7.98 17.50 -0.36
C ASN A 209 8.88 16.37 0.18
N ARG A 210 8.72 15.99 1.45
CA ARG A 210 9.49 14.92 2.10
C ARG A 210 8.77 13.56 2.16
N SER A 211 7.49 13.50 1.78
CA SER A 211 6.67 12.29 1.87
C SER A 211 6.97 11.28 0.74
N PHE A 212 7.54 11.76 -0.37
CA PHE A 212 7.90 10.98 -1.55
C PHE A 212 9.38 11.17 -1.89
N PRO A 213 10.06 10.14 -2.42
CA PRO A 213 11.44 10.27 -2.87
C PRO A 213 11.49 11.06 -4.19
N LYS A 214 12.65 11.67 -4.48
CA LYS A 214 12.97 12.09 -5.84
C LYS A 214 13.15 10.85 -6.71
N HIS A 215 12.54 10.83 -7.88
CA HIS A 215 12.64 9.71 -8.82
C HIS A 215 13.52 10.09 -10.02
N GLU A 216 14.58 9.31 -10.26
CA GLU A 216 15.45 9.44 -11.43
C GLU A 216 15.33 8.22 -12.32
N THR A 217 14.88 8.43 -13.56
CA THR A 217 14.84 7.38 -14.59
C THR A 217 16.04 7.52 -15.52
N THR A 218 16.78 6.43 -15.75
CA THR A 218 17.94 6.39 -16.64
C THR A 218 17.86 5.21 -17.61
N GLU A 219 18.32 5.43 -18.84
CA GLU A 219 18.44 4.39 -19.86
C GLU A 219 19.87 3.83 -19.86
N TYR A 220 20.02 2.51 -19.87
CA TYR A 220 21.32 1.84 -19.90
C TYR A 220 21.43 0.92 -21.12
N SER A 221 22.08 1.42 -22.17
CA SER A 221 22.29 0.67 -23.40
C SER A 221 23.46 -0.30 -23.31
N TYR A 222 23.30 -1.52 -23.85
CA TYR A 222 24.40 -2.48 -24.01
C TYR A 222 24.46 -3.06 -25.43
N ARG A 223 25.62 -3.57 -25.83
CA ARG A 223 25.83 -4.19 -27.14
C ARG A 223 25.92 -5.69 -27.03
N LEU A 224 25.33 -6.38 -28.00
CA LEU A 224 25.47 -7.83 -28.13
C LEU A 224 26.84 -8.16 -28.72
N ASN A 225 27.45 -9.27 -28.27
CA ASN A 225 28.61 -9.83 -28.97
C ASN A 225 28.15 -10.55 -30.24
N GLU A 226 29.10 -10.90 -31.10
CA GLU A 226 28.81 -11.52 -32.41
C GLU A 226 28.05 -12.84 -32.27
N GLU A 227 28.39 -13.66 -31.28
CA GLU A 227 27.74 -14.95 -31.03
C GLU A 227 26.27 -14.81 -30.61
N HIS A 228 25.97 -13.93 -29.65
CA HIS A 228 24.60 -13.68 -29.19
C HIS A 228 23.75 -13.02 -30.27
N ARG A 229 24.34 -12.12 -31.07
CA ARG A 229 23.66 -11.50 -32.21
C ARG A 229 23.34 -12.53 -33.28
N ALA A 230 24.30 -13.36 -33.67
CA ALA A 230 24.10 -14.42 -34.65
C ALA A 230 23.03 -15.43 -34.19
N PHE A 231 23.00 -15.76 -32.91
CA PHE A 231 21.95 -16.60 -32.34
C PHE A 231 20.56 -15.94 -32.40
N GLN A 232 20.43 -14.67 -32.02
CA GLN A 232 19.17 -13.93 -32.13
C GLN A 232 18.67 -13.85 -33.58
N GLU A 233 19.57 -13.59 -34.53
CA GLU A 233 19.26 -13.57 -35.96
C GLU A 233 18.83 -14.96 -36.45
N ALA A 234 19.52 -16.03 -36.05
CA ALA A 234 19.15 -17.40 -36.41
C ALA A 234 17.78 -17.82 -35.84
N VAL A 235 17.44 -17.41 -34.61
CA VAL A 235 16.11 -17.66 -34.05
C VAL A 235 15.03 -16.87 -34.80
N LEU A 236 15.29 -15.61 -35.15
CA LEU A 236 14.37 -14.82 -36.00
C LEU A 236 14.11 -15.52 -37.33
N ASP A 237 15.14 -16.07 -37.97
CA ASP A 237 15.04 -16.76 -39.26
C ASP A 237 14.17 -18.01 -39.16
N TYR A 238 14.44 -18.82 -38.14
CA TYR A 238 13.63 -19.99 -37.82
C TYR A 238 12.16 -19.60 -37.62
N CYS A 239 11.93 -18.61 -36.76
CA CYS A 239 10.62 -18.06 -36.45
C CYS A 239 9.84 -17.59 -37.70
N PHE A 240 10.48 -16.84 -38.61
CA PHE A 240 9.84 -16.43 -39.87
C PHE A 240 9.59 -17.61 -40.80
N SER A 241 10.49 -18.60 -40.84
CA SER A 241 10.29 -19.81 -41.63
C SER A 241 9.05 -20.59 -41.16
N VAL A 242 8.84 -20.69 -39.85
CA VAL A 242 7.66 -21.34 -39.24
C VAL A 242 6.38 -20.59 -39.61
N VAL A 243 6.36 -19.26 -39.51
CA VAL A 243 5.20 -18.44 -39.90
C VAL A 243 4.88 -18.59 -41.38
N SER A 244 5.91 -18.62 -42.24
CA SER A 244 5.72 -18.79 -43.69
C SER A 244 5.20 -20.18 -44.09
N ARG A 245 5.42 -21.20 -43.24
CA ARG A 245 4.92 -22.57 -43.42
C ARG A 245 3.53 -22.78 -42.81
N ALA A 246 3.05 -21.88 -41.95
CA ALA A 246 1.70 -21.94 -41.41
C ALA A 246 0.68 -21.77 -42.54
N GLY A 247 -0.40 -22.55 -42.50
CA GLY A 247 -1.34 -22.73 -43.62
C GLY A 247 -1.98 -21.45 -44.17
N ASP A 248 -2.83 -21.58 -45.19
CA ASP A 248 -3.46 -20.42 -45.85
C ASP A 248 -4.51 -19.70 -45.01
N ALA A 249 -4.91 -20.28 -43.86
CA ALA A 249 -5.84 -19.63 -42.94
C ALA A 249 -5.14 -18.51 -42.15
N GLN A 250 -5.72 -17.31 -42.18
CA GLN A 250 -5.22 -16.12 -41.47
C GLN A 250 -5.07 -16.34 -39.95
N LYS A 251 -5.91 -17.20 -39.36
CA LYS A 251 -5.82 -17.59 -37.94
C LYS A 251 -4.56 -18.41 -37.62
N ASP A 252 -4.22 -19.38 -38.46
CA ASP A 252 -3.08 -20.27 -38.24
C ASP A 252 -1.75 -19.50 -38.38
N ARG A 253 -1.68 -18.57 -39.35
CA ARG A 253 -0.52 -17.67 -39.51
C ARG A 253 -0.35 -16.74 -38.31
N ARG A 254 -1.45 -16.19 -37.77
CA ARG A 254 -1.41 -15.39 -36.54
C ARG A 254 -0.92 -16.22 -35.35
N LEU A 255 -1.45 -17.42 -35.15
CA LEU A 255 -1.07 -18.30 -34.03
C LEU A 255 0.41 -18.69 -34.09
N ALA A 256 0.90 -19.11 -35.26
CA ALA A 256 2.31 -19.41 -35.47
C ALA A 256 3.21 -18.19 -35.21
N PHE A 257 2.73 -17.00 -35.58
CA PHE A 257 3.44 -15.75 -35.33
C PHE A 257 3.47 -15.37 -33.84
N TRP A 258 2.38 -15.55 -33.09
CA TRP A 258 2.34 -15.34 -31.64
C TRP A 258 3.32 -16.24 -30.91
N GLY A 259 3.37 -17.52 -31.28
CA GLY A 259 4.38 -18.45 -30.77
C GLY A 259 5.80 -17.95 -31.04
N THR A 260 6.08 -17.53 -32.27
CA THR A 260 7.36 -16.93 -32.69
C THR A 260 7.73 -15.71 -31.85
N LEU A 261 6.77 -14.80 -31.64
CA LEU A 261 6.96 -13.56 -30.91
C LEU A 261 7.27 -13.83 -29.43
N ALA A 262 6.58 -14.81 -28.83
CA ALA A 262 6.83 -15.22 -27.47
C ALA A 262 8.22 -15.86 -27.28
N LEU A 263 8.69 -16.67 -28.25
CA LEU A 263 10.07 -17.19 -28.24
C LEU A 263 11.09 -16.06 -28.34
N MET A 264 10.86 -15.09 -29.24
CA MET A 264 11.77 -13.96 -29.41
C MET A 264 11.96 -13.18 -28.11
N ARG A 265 10.90 -13.02 -27.30
CA ARG A 265 10.98 -12.40 -25.97
C ARG A 265 11.88 -13.20 -25.02
N CYS A 266 11.79 -14.53 -25.02
CA CYS A 266 12.68 -15.39 -24.22
C CYS A 266 14.15 -15.24 -24.64
N VAL A 267 14.41 -15.18 -25.96
CA VAL A 267 15.77 -15.03 -26.51
C VAL A 267 16.39 -13.67 -26.20
N GLY A 268 15.60 -12.60 -26.23
CA GLY A 268 16.04 -11.26 -25.82
C GLY A 268 16.29 -11.14 -24.31
N SER A 269 15.70 -12.04 -23.52
CA SER A 269 15.81 -12.05 -22.06
C SER A 269 17.13 -12.65 -21.57
N SER A 270 17.40 -13.92 -21.87
CA SER A 270 18.67 -14.59 -21.53
C SER A 270 18.86 -15.89 -22.34
N PRO A 271 20.11 -16.39 -22.47
CA PRO A 271 20.37 -17.73 -23.01
C PRO A 271 19.64 -18.83 -22.25
N ALA A 272 19.44 -18.68 -20.93
CA ALA A 272 18.70 -19.63 -20.10
C ALA A 272 17.20 -19.68 -20.45
N ALA A 273 16.54 -18.53 -20.61
CA ALA A 273 15.16 -18.48 -21.06
C ALA A 273 15.00 -18.98 -22.51
N ALA A 274 15.95 -18.66 -23.39
CA ALA A 274 16.00 -19.20 -24.76
C ALA A 274 16.04 -20.73 -24.73
N MET A 275 16.95 -21.31 -23.94
CA MET A 275 17.08 -22.76 -23.78
C MET A 275 15.80 -23.39 -23.23
N SER A 276 15.21 -22.82 -22.18
CA SER A 276 13.96 -23.32 -21.59
C SER A 276 12.82 -23.33 -22.63
N ALA A 277 12.62 -22.21 -23.32
CA ALA A 277 11.59 -22.09 -24.36
C ALA A 277 11.79 -23.07 -25.53
N LEU A 278 13.04 -23.21 -26.02
CA LEU A 278 13.36 -24.14 -27.11
C LEU A 278 13.19 -25.61 -26.68
N ARG A 279 13.53 -25.96 -25.43
CA ARG A 279 13.33 -27.31 -24.89
C ARG A 279 11.85 -27.65 -24.73
N ASN A 280 11.05 -26.72 -24.21
CA ASN A 280 9.60 -26.90 -24.07
C ASN A 280 8.95 -27.17 -25.45
N ARG A 281 9.45 -26.51 -26.51
CA ARG A 281 9.02 -26.79 -27.89
C ARG A 281 9.40 -28.18 -28.40
N ALA A 282 10.56 -28.70 -27.99
CA ALA A 282 11.07 -29.98 -28.47
C ALA A 282 10.45 -31.19 -27.75
N SER A 283 9.94 -31.03 -26.53
CA SER A 283 9.50 -32.15 -25.68
C SER A 283 8.10 -32.70 -26.02
N ASN A 284 7.30 -32.04 -26.89
CA ASN A 284 5.97 -32.50 -27.31
C ASN A 284 5.08 -32.99 -26.13
N GLU A 285 5.22 -32.40 -24.94
CA GLU A 285 4.36 -32.76 -23.80
C GLU A 285 2.98 -32.15 -24.00
N ASP A 286 2.08 -32.95 -24.60
CA ASP A 286 0.64 -32.76 -24.53
C ASP A 286 0.22 -32.71 -23.05
N ASN A 287 -0.22 -31.54 -22.55
CA ASN A 287 -1.42 -31.39 -21.69
C ASN A 287 -1.60 -30.08 -20.89
N ARG A 288 -0.88 -28.95 -21.09
CA ARG A 288 -1.13 -27.80 -20.17
C ARG A 288 -1.30 -26.37 -20.71
N LEU A 289 -1.16 -26.07 -22.00
CA LEU A 289 -1.23 -24.67 -22.47
C LEU A 289 -2.21 -24.36 -23.61
N GLU A 290 -2.91 -25.34 -24.20
CA GLU A 290 -3.97 -25.02 -25.18
C GLU A 290 -5.08 -24.15 -24.58
N GLN A 291 -5.25 -24.07 -23.26
CA GLN A 291 -6.15 -23.11 -22.63
C GLN A 291 -5.52 -21.74 -22.34
N GLN A 292 -4.19 -21.62 -22.27
CA GLN A 292 -3.49 -20.39 -21.91
C GLN A 292 -3.14 -19.52 -23.12
N ILE A 293 -2.94 -20.12 -24.30
CA ILE A 293 -2.77 -19.39 -25.57
C ILE A 293 -4.14 -18.97 -26.15
N TYR A 294 -5.22 -19.64 -25.74
CA TYR A 294 -6.61 -19.34 -26.14
C TYR A 294 -7.37 -18.43 -25.15
N ASP A 295 -6.78 -18.05 -24.02
CA ASP A 295 -7.27 -16.92 -23.23
C ASP A 295 -6.84 -15.61 -23.93
N GLU A 296 -7.48 -15.30 -25.08
CA GLU A 296 -7.59 -13.93 -25.60
C GLU A 296 -8.18 -12.95 -24.55
N ASP A 297 -8.63 -13.46 -23.39
CA ASP A 297 -9.43 -12.82 -22.37
C ASP A 297 -8.70 -12.52 -21.04
N GLY A 298 -7.41 -12.85 -20.89
CA GLY A 298 -6.65 -12.60 -19.67
C GLY A 298 -5.68 -11.42 -19.81
N ASP A 299 -5.81 -10.37 -18.99
CA ASP A 299 -4.82 -9.27 -18.82
C ASP A 299 -3.42 -9.78 -18.34
N ASP A 300 -3.28 -11.09 -18.15
CA ASP A 300 -2.25 -11.79 -17.38
C ASP A 300 -1.24 -12.63 -18.21
N GLU A 301 -1.16 -12.50 -19.53
CA GLU A 301 -0.07 -13.15 -20.31
C GLU A 301 1.33 -12.67 -19.90
N ASP A 302 1.42 -11.48 -19.31
CA ASP A 302 2.64 -10.94 -18.71
C ASP A 302 2.79 -11.29 -17.21
N ALA A 303 1.79 -11.95 -16.60
CA ALA A 303 1.84 -12.40 -15.19
C ALA A 303 2.37 -13.84 -15.05
N VAL A 304 2.37 -14.63 -16.13
CA VAL A 304 2.97 -15.96 -16.17
C VAL A 304 4.45 -15.83 -16.52
N ASP A 305 5.31 -16.23 -15.60
CA ASP A 305 6.78 -16.16 -15.73
C ASP A 305 7.41 -17.45 -16.31
N ILE A 306 6.57 -18.41 -16.71
CA ILE A 306 6.95 -19.66 -17.36
C ILE A 306 7.11 -19.41 -18.88
N GLU A 307 8.16 -19.99 -19.47
CA GLU A 307 8.37 -19.90 -20.91
C GLU A 307 7.29 -20.67 -21.71
N PRO A 308 6.80 -20.11 -22.83
CA PRO A 308 5.71 -20.71 -23.60
C PRO A 308 6.09 -22.07 -24.20
N ASN A 309 5.16 -23.02 -24.18
CA ASN A 309 5.25 -24.27 -24.94
C ASN A 309 4.48 -24.11 -26.27
N THR A 310 5.12 -24.38 -27.40
CA THR A 310 4.43 -24.44 -28.70
C THR A 310 4.85 -25.69 -29.45
N VAL A 311 3.87 -26.49 -29.87
CA VAL A 311 4.08 -27.78 -30.53
C VAL A 311 4.55 -27.57 -31.96
N PHE A 312 5.78 -27.97 -32.28
CA PHE A 312 6.26 -28.14 -33.64
C PHE A 312 7.03 -29.46 -33.74
N SER A 313 6.75 -30.24 -34.78
CA SER A 313 7.41 -31.52 -35.04
C SER A 313 8.93 -31.37 -35.15
N ASN A 314 9.70 -32.37 -34.68
CA ASN A 314 11.16 -32.55 -34.82
C ASN A 314 11.78 -31.83 -36.03
N ASP A 315 12.14 -30.55 -35.86
CA ASP A 315 12.79 -29.74 -36.89
C ASP A 315 14.32 -29.76 -36.64
N PRO A 316 15.14 -30.19 -37.61
CA PRO A 316 16.60 -30.14 -37.50
C PRO A 316 17.14 -28.72 -37.18
N ALA A 317 16.47 -27.67 -37.66
CA ALA A 317 16.85 -26.29 -37.36
C ALA A 317 16.63 -25.95 -35.88
N LEU A 318 15.62 -26.54 -35.23
CA LEU A 318 15.38 -26.37 -33.80
C LEU A 318 16.49 -27.03 -32.95
N GLN A 319 17.00 -28.18 -33.38
CA GLN A 319 18.12 -28.84 -32.71
C GLN A 319 19.42 -28.02 -32.80
N GLU A 320 19.71 -27.44 -33.97
CA GLU A 320 20.86 -26.54 -34.13
C GLU A 320 20.76 -25.32 -33.20
N LEU A 321 19.56 -24.75 -33.05
CA LEU A 321 19.33 -23.64 -32.12
C LEU A 321 19.50 -24.06 -30.65
N LEU A 322 19.09 -25.27 -30.28
CA LEU A 322 19.31 -25.82 -28.95
C LEU A 322 20.80 -26.00 -28.64
N GLU A 323 21.59 -26.49 -29.59
CA GLU A 323 23.05 -26.62 -29.43
C GLU A 323 23.70 -25.24 -29.22
N LYS A 324 23.39 -24.27 -30.08
CA LYS A 324 23.89 -22.89 -29.95
C LYS A 324 23.48 -22.25 -28.62
N ALA A 325 22.24 -22.42 -28.19
CA ALA A 325 21.79 -21.91 -26.89
C ALA A 325 22.57 -22.54 -25.72
N SER A 326 22.98 -23.81 -25.85
CA SER A 326 23.74 -24.52 -24.82
C SER A 326 25.17 -24.01 -24.72
N GLU A 327 25.77 -23.68 -25.87
CA GLU A 327 27.10 -23.06 -25.91
C GLU A 327 27.06 -21.67 -25.25
N LEU A 328 26.05 -20.86 -25.58
CA LEU A 328 25.88 -19.51 -25.02
C LEU A 328 25.63 -19.49 -23.51
N LEU A 329 25.05 -20.54 -22.93
CA LEU A 329 24.91 -20.68 -21.47
C LEU A 329 26.25 -20.74 -20.74
N THR A 330 27.30 -21.22 -21.42
CA THR A 330 28.66 -21.31 -20.87
C THR A 330 29.53 -20.13 -21.25
N ALA A 331 29.13 -19.36 -22.26
CA ALA A 331 29.81 -18.17 -22.73
C ALA A 331 29.53 -16.94 -21.84
N GLU A 332 30.27 -15.85 -22.06
CA GLU A 332 30.00 -14.59 -21.39
C GLU A 332 28.69 -13.96 -21.92
N ASP A 333 27.71 -13.80 -21.04
CA ASP A 333 26.45 -13.11 -21.33
C ASP A 333 26.65 -11.58 -21.31
N PRO A 334 26.54 -10.88 -22.46
CA PRO A 334 26.78 -9.45 -22.54
C PRO A 334 25.74 -8.63 -21.76
N LYS A 335 24.51 -9.13 -21.60
CA LYS A 335 23.43 -8.44 -20.88
C LYS A 335 23.65 -8.56 -19.37
N LEU A 336 24.01 -9.75 -18.88
CA LEU A 336 24.40 -9.95 -17.49
C LEU A 336 25.64 -9.13 -17.11
N ASN A 337 26.66 -9.10 -17.99
CA ASN A 337 27.85 -8.28 -17.80
C ASN A 337 27.52 -6.78 -17.77
N ALA A 338 26.59 -6.33 -18.61
CA ALA A 338 26.08 -4.97 -18.61
C ALA A 338 25.37 -4.63 -17.29
N LEU A 339 24.54 -5.54 -16.77
CA LEU A 339 23.86 -5.41 -15.47
C LEU A 339 24.89 -5.26 -14.34
N ILE A 340 25.90 -6.14 -14.29
CA ILE A 340 26.98 -6.07 -13.30
C ILE A 340 27.71 -4.73 -13.38
N LYS A 341 27.97 -4.23 -14.59
CA LYS A 341 28.63 -2.93 -14.80
C LYS A 341 27.76 -1.75 -14.36
N ALA A 342 26.44 -1.82 -14.55
CA ALA A 342 25.48 -0.82 -14.10
C ALA A 342 25.33 -0.82 -12.56
N LEU A 343 25.34 -1.99 -11.93
CA LEU A 343 25.21 -2.16 -10.49
C LEU A 343 26.46 -1.75 -9.70
N LYS A 344 27.67 -1.97 -10.24
CA LYS A 344 28.94 -1.63 -9.56
C LYS A 344 28.99 -0.22 -8.95
N PRO A 345 28.69 0.87 -9.67
CA PRO A 345 28.68 2.22 -9.08
C PRO A 345 27.58 2.39 -8.03
N LEU A 346 26.37 1.84 -8.25
CA LEU A 346 25.24 1.95 -7.33
C LEU A 346 25.52 1.26 -6.00
N ILE A 347 26.08 0.05 -6.06
CA ILE A 347 26.52 -0.71 -4.89
C ILE A 347 27.62 0.06 -4.15
N LYS A 348 28.58 0.67 -4.87
CA LYS A 348 29.60 1.50 -4.21
C LYS A 348 29.00 2.68 -3.45
N ASP A 349 27.90 3.22 -3.94
CA ASP A 349 27.17 4.34 -3.32
C ASP A 349 26.18 3.89 -2.23
N GLY A 350 26.13 2.58 -1.90
CA GLY A 350 25.27 2.06 -0.84
C GLY A 350 23.86 1.63 -1.26
N ALA A 351 23.55 1.60 -2.56
CA ALA A 351 22.19 1.34 -3.04
C ALA A 351 21.74 -0.12 -2.87
N ASP A 352 20.50 -0.29 -2.43
CA ASP A 352 19.81 -1.59 -2.36
C ASP A 352 18.89 -1.75 -3.58
N SER A 353 19.12 -2.78 -4.40
CA SER A 353 18.55 -2.88 -5.75
C SER A 353 17.59 -4.05 -5.95
N VAL A 354 16.49 -3.81 -6.67
CA VAL A 354 15.60 -4.85 -7.21
C VAL A 354 15.79 -4.95 -8.72
N VAL A 355 16.07 -6.15 -9.22
CA VAL A 355 16.22 -6.47 -10.64
C VAL A 355 14.99 -7.24 -11.09
N PHE A 356 14.14 -6.62 -11.90
CA PHE A 356 12.98 -7.27 -12.50
C PHE A 356 13.34 -7.95 -13.81
N CYS A 357 13.17 -9.28 -13.80
CA CYS A 357 13.25 -10.15 -14.97
C CYS A 357 11.83 -10.59 -15.36
N ARG A 358 11.65 -11.01 -16.61
CA ARG A 358 10.36 -11.54 -17.07
C ARG A 358 10.19 -13.01 -16.72
N TYR A 359 11.20 -13.83 -17.03
CA TYR A 359 11.09 -15.29 -16.99
C TYR A 359 11.82 -15.90 -15.79
N LEU A 360 11.29 -17.01 -15.29
CA LEU A 360 11.87 -17.80 -14.21
C LEU A 360 13.33 -18.19 -14.50
N ALA A 361 13.61 -18.75 -15.69
CA ALA A 361 14.97 -19.16 -16.04
C ALA A 361 15.94 -17.97 -16.13
N THR A 362 15.43 -16.78 -16.50
CA THR A 362 16.25 -15.55 -16.49
C THR A 362 16.54 -15.09 -15.07
N ALA A 363 15.55 -15.12 -14.18
CA ALA A 363 15.72 -14.69 -12.79
C ALA A 363 16.77 -15.54 -12.06
N GLU A 364 16.75 -16.86 -12.22
CA GLU A 364 17.75 -17.75 -11.62
C GLU A 364 19.14 -17.57 -12.26
N HIS A 365 19.23 -17.45 -13.59
CA HIS A 365 20.50 -17.16 -14.29
C HIS A 365 21.13 -15.85 -13.82
N VAL A 366 20.34 -14.79 -13.71
CA VAL A 366 20.79 -13.47 -13.24
C VAL A 366 21.23 -13.53 -11.77
N LYS A 367 20.47 -14.20 -10.91
CA LYS A 367 20.81 -14.40 -9.49
C LYS A 367 22.15 -15.12 -9.33
N GLU A 368 22.39 -16.21 -10.06
CA GLU A 368 23.67 -16.92 -10.03
C GLU A 368 24.83 -16.04 -10.51
N GLY A 369 24.62 -15.30 -11.60
CA GLY A 369 25.59 -14.33 -12.12
C GLY A 369 25.95 -13.24 -11.12
N LEU A 370 24.95 -12.66 -10.45
CA LEU A 370 25.13 -11.63 -9.44
C LEU A 370 25.81 -12.17 -8.17
N ARG A 371 25.49 -13.40 -7.74
CA ARG A 371 26.19 -14.06 -6.61
C ARG A 371 27.68 -14.25 -6.89
N LYS A 372 28.03 -14.64 -8.12
CA LYS A 372 29.43 -14.78 -8.55
C LYS A 372 30.15 -13.44 -8.59
N ALA A 373 29.49 -12.40 -9.09
CA ALA A 373 30.07 -11.06 -9.22
C ALA A 373 30.18 -10.30 -7.87
N PHE A 374 29.24 -10.53 -6.96
CA PHE A 374 29.11 -9.85 -5.68
C PHE A 374 28.97 -10.84 -4.51
N PRO A 375 30.01 -11.63 -4.19
CA PRO A 375 29.94 -12.71 -3.19
C PRO A 375 29.74 -12.22 -1.75
N LYS A 376 29.88 -10.92 -1.51
CA LYS A 376 29.70 -10.27 -0.19
C LYS A 376 28.31 -9.67 -0.01
N LEU A 377 27.43 -9.72 -1.00
CA LEU A 377 26.09 -9.14 -0.94
C LEU A 377 25.04 -10.22 -0.68
N ASN A 378 23.95 -9.83 -0.03
CA ASN A 378 22.80 -10.70 0.09
C ASN A 378 22.00 -10.70 -1.23
N VAL A 379 22.23 -11.72 -2.06
CA VAL A 379 21.56 -11.87 -3.36
C VAL A 379 20.54 -13.00 -3.30
N GLN A 380 19.26 -12.66 -3.46
CA GLN A 380 18.15 -13.61 -3.45
C GLN A 380 17.27 -13.46 -4.70
N ALA A 381 16.50 -14.50 -5.01
CA ALA A 381 15.51 -14.46 -6.07
C ALA A 381 14.12 -14.82 -5.52
N VAL A 382 13.10 -14.13 -6.03
CA VAL A 382 11.69 -14.37 -5.74
C VAL A 382 10.93 -14.47 -7.06
N THR A 383 10.33 -15.63 -7.30
CA THR A 383 9.73 -15.99 -8.59
C THR A 383 8.33 -16.56 -8.40
N GLY A 384 7.65 -16.89 -9.50
CA GLY A 384 6.28 -17.42 -9.52
C GLY A 384 6.13 -18.80 -8.85
N GLU A 385 7.21 -19.57 -8.73
CA GLU A 385 7.20 -20.91 -8.09
C GLU A 385 6.90 -20.85 -6.60
N LEU A 386 7.26 -19.75 -5.94
CA LEU A 386 7.03 -19.56 -4.52
C LEU A 386 5.56 -19.21 -4.26
N THR A 387 5.00 -19.78 -3.20
CA THR A 387 3.67 -19.38 -2.69
C THR A 387 3.71 -17.95 -2.14
N PRO A 388 2.56 -17.24 -2.04
CA PRO A 388 2.52 -15.87 -1.52
C PRO A 388 3.18 -15.69 -0.15
N ASP A 389 3.03 -16.67 0.74
CA ASP A 389 3.67 -16.67 2.06
C ASP A 389 5.19 -16.79 1.95
N GLU A 390 5.69 -17.74 1.17
CA GLU A 390 7.14 -17.92 0.95
C GLU A 390 7.78 -16.70 0.28
N ARG A 391 7.06 -16.00 -0.61
CA ARG A 391 7.54 -14.74 -1.21
C ARG A 391 7.72 -13.65 -0.15
N ARG A 392 6.75 -13.51 0.76
CA ARG A 392 6.82 -12.52 1.86
C ARG A 392 7.94 -12.88 2.82
N ASP A 393 8.03 -14.13 3.23
CA ASP A 393 9.06 -14.62 4.16
C ASP A 393 10.46 -14.39 3.59
N ARG A 394 10.68 -14.68 2.30
CA ARG A 394 11.97 -14.45 1.64
C ARG A 394 12.36 -12.97 1.63
N VAL A 395 11.42 -12.07 1.32
CA VAL A 395 11.68 -10.63 1.37
C VAL A 395 11.93 -10.15 2.81
N ALA A 396 11.23 -10.72 3.80
CA ALA A 396 11.41 -10.40 5.21
C ALA A 396 12.77 -10.91 5.76
N GLU A 397 13.24 -12.07 5.33
CA GLU A 397 14.57 -12.60 5.68
C GLU A 397 15.68 -11.63 5.25
N MET A 398 15.54 -11.00 4.07
CA MET A 398 16.46 -9.95 3.61
C MET A 398 16.45 -8.68 4.47
N ALA A 399 15.45 -8.50 5.33
CA ALA A 399 15.40 -7.43 6.33
C ALA A 399 16.03 -7.83 7.67
N ALA A 400 15.97 -9.12 8.03
CA ALA A 400 16.37 -9.63 9.35
C ALA A 400 17.87 -9.96 9.46
N GLU A 401 18.57 -10.15 8.35
CA GLU A 401 20.02 -10.41 8.31
C GLU A 401 20.87 -9.13 8.55
N GLU A 402 20.60 -8.38 9.63
CA GLU A 402 21.53 -7.36 10.19
C GLU A 402 22.75 -8.04 10.86
N SER A 403 23.37 -9.01 10.17
CA SER A 403 24.67 -9.55 10.58
C SER A 403 25.77 -8.63 10.05
N ALA A 404 26.66 -8.21 10.95
CA ALA A 404 27.63 -7.11 10.84
C ALA A 404 28.70 -7.20 9.71
N ALA A 405 28.45 -7.92 8.61
CA ALA A 405 29.37 -8.08 7.50
C ALA A 405 28.77 -7.88 6.08
N THR A 406 27.44 -7.82 5.89
CA THR A 406 26.80 -7.72 4.56
C THR A 406 25.60 -6.77 4.56
N ASP A 407 25.85 -5.46 4.68
CA ASP A 407 24.80 -4.42 4.79
C ASP A 407 23.97 -4.19 3.51
N GLN A 408 24.38 -4.76 2.37
CA GLN A 408 23.80 -4.44 1.06
C GLN A 408 23.17 -5.66 0.39
N ARG A 409 22.03 -5.43 -0.27
CA ARG A 409 21.17 -6.50 -0.79
C ARG A 409 20.76 -6.27 -2.24
N ILE A 410 20.58 -7.38 -2.95
CA ILE A 410 20.05 -7.39 -4.32
C ILE A 410 18.95 -8.45 -4.42
N LEU A 411 17.76 -8.02 -4.83
CA LEU A 411 16.63 -8.91 -5.07
C LEU A 411 16.43 -9.07 -6.57
N VAL A 412 16.45 -10.31 -7.06
CA VAL A 412 16.02 -10.64 -8.42
C VAL A 412 14.57 -11.10 -8.36
N ALA A 413 13.69 -10.49 -9.15
CA ALA A 413 12.26 -10.74 -9.09
C ALA A 413 11.67 -10.98 -10.47
N THR A 414 10.70 -11.89 -10.58
CA THR A 414 9.79 -11.89 -11.73
C THR A 414 8.64 -10.91 -11.51
N ASP A 415 7.74 -10.79 -12.49
CA ASP A 415 6.53 -9.97 -12.34
C ASP A 415 5.61 -10.42 -11.20
N CYS A 416 5.87 -11.56 -10.56
CA CYS A 416 5.15 -12.01 -9.37
C CYS A 416 5.26 -11.05 -8.17
N LEU A 417 6.30 -10.19 -8.14
CA LEU A 417 6.48 -9.12 -7.15
C LEU A 417 6.09 -7.73 -7.66
N SER A 418 5.62 -7.62 -8.90
CA SER A 418 5.05 -6.37 -9.40
C SER A 418 3.73 -6.02 -8.71
N GLU A 419 3.16 -6.96 -7.95
CA GLU A 419 1.90 -6.85 -7.21
C GLU A 419 1.98 -7.44 -5.77
N GLY A 420 1.19 -6.91 -4.83
CA GLY A 420 0.98 -7.48 -3.50
C GLY A 420 2.06 -7.30 -2.40
N ILE A 421 3.31 -6.95 -2.72
CA ILE A 421 4.40 -6.81 -1.71
C ILE A 421 4.95 -5.38 -1.60
N ASN A 422 5.30 -4.97 -0.37
CA ASN A 422 5.92 -3.70 -0.04
C ASN A 422 7.46 -3.80 -0.07
N LEU A 423 8.12 -3.15 -1.04
CA LEU A 423 9.58 -3.20 -1.24
C LEU A 423 10.29 -1.89 -0.81
N GLN A 424 9.54 -0.80 -0.62
CA GLN A 424 10.08 0.53 -0.38
C GLN A 424 10.88 0.69 0.93
N GLN A 425 10.76 -0.24 1.88
CA GLN A 425 11.52 -0.17 3.15
C GLN A 425 12.95 -0.72 3.01
N LEU A 426 13.18 -1.56 2.01
CA LEU A 426 14.42 -2.34 1.86
C LEU A 426 15.22 -1.97 0.62
N PHE A 427 14.58 -1.35 -0.38
CA PHE A 427 15.18 -1.07 -1.67
C PHE A 427 14.95 0.38 -2.07
N ASP A 428 15.90 0.94 -2.81
CA ASP A 428 15.88 2.31 -3.34
C ASP A 428 16.12 2.35 -4.87
N THR A 429 16.49 1.24 -5.48
CA THR A 429 16.86 1.18 -6.89
C THR A 429 16.09 0.06 -7.59
N VAL A 430 15.49 0.37 -8.73
CA VAL A 430 14.76 -0.57 -9.59
C VAL A 430 15.48 -0.71 -10.92
N ILE A 431 15.78 -1.94 -11.33
CA ILE A 431 16.39 -2.24 -12.62
C ILE A 431 15.44 -3.11 -13.42
N HIS A 432 14.97 -2.59 -14.55
CA HIS A 432 14.22 -3.37 -15.53
C HIS A 432 15.22 -4.08 -16.44
N TYR A 433 15.53 -5.34 -16.09
CA TYR A 433 16.39 -6.19 -16.91
C TYR A 433 15.70 -6.54 -18.23
N ASP A 434 14.40 -6.79 -18.17
CA ASP A 434 13.53 -6.99 -19.33
C ASP A 434 12.48 -5.87 -19.42
N LEU A 435 12.39 -5.27 -20.62
CA LEU A 435 11.40 -4.26 -20.92
C LEU A 435 10.03 -4.92 -21.14
N SER A 436 9.05 -4.49 -20.36
CA SER A 436 7.65 -4.82 -20.57
C SER A 436 7.11 -4.06 -21.78
N TRP A 437 6.20 -4.70 -22.51
CA TRP A 437 5.48 -4.05 -23.60
C TRP A 437 4.31 -3.21 -23.09
N ASN A 438 4.02 -3.29 -21.79
CA ASN A 438 3.05 -2.48 -21.10
C ASN A 438 3.76 -1.55 -20.09
N PRO A 439 3.87 -0.23 -20.36
CA PRO A 439 4.35 0.81 -19.45
C PRO A 439 3.69 0.81 -18.08
N THR A 440 2.41 0.45 -18.00
CA THR A 440 1.72 0.38 -16.72
C THR A 440 2.39 -0.66 -15.81
N ARG A 441 2.92 -1.76 -16.36
CA ARG A 441 3.70 -2.73 -15.57
C ARG A 441 5.03 -2.16 -15.08
N HIS A 442 5.71 -1.34 -15.88
CA HIS A 442 6.91 -0.64 -15.41
C HIS A 442 6.60 0.27 -14.21
N GLN A 443 5.48 1.00 -14.28
CA GLN A 443 5.04 1.86 -13.19
C GLN A 443 4.58 1.09 -11.97
N GLN A 444 3.94 -0.07 -12.14
CA GLN A 444 3.60 -0.95 -11.03
C GLN A 444 4.87 -1.45 -10.32
N ARG A 445 5.88 -1.92 -11.08
CA ARG A 445 7.20 -2.34 -10.55
C ARG A 445 7.90 -1.20 -9.82
N GLU A 446 7.99 -0.02 -10.44
CA GLU A 446 8.61 1.17 -9.85
C GLU A 446 7.85 1.63 -8.61
N GLY A 447 6.52 1.65 -8.68
CA GLY A 447 5.64 1.95 -7.56
C GLY A 447 5.77 0.97 -6.39
N ARG A 448 6.47 -0.17 -6.56
CA ARG A 448 6.81 -1.03 -5.42
C ARG A 448 7.89 -0.42 -4.53
N VAL A 449 8.70 0.48 -5.06
CA VAL A 449 9.83 1.11 -4.38
C VAL A 449 9.61 2.62 -4.26
N ASP A 450 9.21 3.28 -5.34
CA ASP A 450 8.84 4.69 -5.40
C ASP A 450 7.39 4.89 -4.93
N ARG A 451 7.21 5.05 -3.61
CA ARG A 451 5.91 5.31 -2.98
C ARG A 451 6.06 6.02 -1.64
N PHE A 452 4.93 6.45 -1.06
CA PHE A 452 4.91 7.11 0.25
C PHE A 452 5.64 6.28 1.33
N GLY A 453 6.45 6.95 2.14
CA GLY A 453 7.18 6.34 3.24
C GLY A 453 8.48 5.60 2.83
N GLN A 454 8.95 5.81 1.61
CA GLN A 454 10.30 5.41 1.18
C GLN A 454 11.37 6.15 2.02
N PRO A 455 12.26 5.43 2.73
CA PRO A 455 13.30 6.06 3.55
C PRO A 455 14.39 6.81 2.77
N ALA A 456 14.67 6.39 1.53
CA ALA A 456 15.69 7.02 0.70
C ALA A 456 15.18 8.34 0.07
N GLU A 457 16.02 9.39 0.05
CA GLU A 457 15.65 10.65 -0.63
C GLU A 457 15.58 10.48 -2.16
N LEU A 458 16.34 9.54 -2.71
CA LEU A 458 16.46 9.31 -4.15
C LEU A 458 16.14 7.85 -4.47
N VAL A 459 15.14 7.64 -5.32
CA VAL A 459 14.86 6.35 -5.96
C VAL A 459 15.30 6.39 -7.41
N ARG A 460 16.00 5.35 -7.85
CA ARG A 460 16.50 5.23 -9.22
C ARG A 460 15.75 4.15 -9.99
N SER A 461 15.47 4.38 -11.25
CA SER A 461 14.94 3.39 -12.17
C SER A 461 15.85 3.29 -13.40
N ILE A 462 16.35 2.09 -13.69
CA ILE A 462 17.28 1.83 -14.78
C ILE A 462 16.62 0.90 -15.78
N MET A 463 16.49 1.35 -17.03
CA MET A 463 15.94 0.57 -18.12
C MET A 463 17.07 0.02 -18.99
N MET A 464 17.25 -1.30 -18.98
CA MET A 464 18.26 -1.95 -19.80
C MET A 464 17.73 -2.27 -21.19
N PHE A 465 18.48 -1.94 -22.24
CA PHE A 465 18.10 -2.26 -23.61
C PHE A 465 19.32 -2.45 -24.51
N SER A 466 19.17 -3.25 -25.57
CA SER A 466 20.19 -3.31 -26.63
C SER A 466 19.72 -2.65 -27.93
N PRO A 467 20.45 -1.65 -28.46
CA PRO A 467 20.19 -1.11 -29.80
C PRO A 467 20.31 -2.17 -30.91
N ASP A 468 21.14 -3.18 -30.68
CA ASP A 468 21.41 -4.28 -31.61
C ASP A 468 20.30 -5.34 -31.61
N SER A 469 19.47 -5.38 -30.55
CA SER A 469 18.30 -6.25 -30.45
C SER A 469 17.13 -5.65 -31.24
N ALA A 470 16.56 -6.45 -32.15
CA ALA A 470 15.39 -6.03 -32.93
C ALA A 470 14.17 -5.76 -32.03
N ILE A 471 14.06 -6.47 -30.89
CA ILE A 471 12.94 -6.36 -29.95
C ILE A 471 13.13 -5.13 -29.06
N ASP A 472 14.25 -5.04 -28.34
CA ASP A 472 14.45 -3.99 -27.34
C ASP A 472 14.45 -2.62 -28.02
N GLY A 473 15.04 -2.52 -29.21
CA GLY A 473 15.01 -1.29 -30.00
C GLY A 473 13.60 -0.91 -30.45
N ALA A 474 12.76 -1.87 -30.86
CA ALA A 474 11.37 -1.61 -31.21
C ALA A 474 10.54 -1.18 -29.99
N VAL A 475 10.72 -1.85 -28.84
CA VAL A 475 10.04 -1.51 -27.58
C VAL A 475 10.44 -0.12 -27.08
N LEU A 476 11.73 0.20 -27.08
CA LEU A 476 12.21 1.51 -26.64
C LEU A 476 11.65 2.65 -27.51
N ASP A 477 11.68 2.49 -28.84
CA ASP A 477 11.25 3.52 -29.77
C ASP A 477 9.72 3.71 -29.79
N VAL A 478 8.95 2.63 -29.72
CA VAL A 478 7.49 2.65 -29.83
C VAL A 478 6.84 3.00 -28.49
N ILE A 479 7.34 2.45 -27.38
CA ILE A 479 6.65 2.49 -26.10
C ILE A 479 7.26 3.52 -25.15
N LEU A 480 8.58 3.49 -24.92
CA LEU A 480 9.20 4.27 -23.85
C LEU A 480 9.48 5.73 -24.25
N ARG A 481 10.09 5.95 -25.42
CA ARG A 481 10.39 7.31 -25.90
C ARG A 481 9.14 8.12 -26.17
N LYS A 482 8.12 7.48 -26.75
CA LYS A 482 6.85 8.12 -27.07
C LYS A 482 6.03 8.43 -25.82
N ALA A 483 5.96 7.49 -24.86
CA ALA A 483 5.30 7.73 -23.58
C ALA A 483 6.00 8.85 -22.79
N GLU A 484 7.33 8.91 -22.82
CA GLU A 484 8.12 9.96 -22.18
C GLU A 484 7.91 11.34 -22.82
N GLU A 485 7.87 11.42 -24.15
CA GLU A 485 7.57 12.65 -24.89
C GLU A 485 6.18 13.19 -24.53
N ILE A 486 5.18 12.31 -24.45
CA ILE A 486 3.82 12.68 -24.05
C ILE A 486 3.82 13.13 -22.59
N ARG A 487 4.43 12.37 -21.67
CA ARG A 487 4.54 12.75 -20.25
C ARG A 487 5.19 14.12 -20.07
N LYS A 488 6.28 14.41 -20.80
CA LYS A 488 6.96 15.73 -20.76
C LYS A 488 6.09 16.84 -21.35
N ALA A 489 5.34 16.58 -22.41
CA ALA A 489 4.49 17.58 -23.05
C ALA A 489 3.20 17.87 -22.29
N THR A 490 2.65 16.89 -21.56
CA THR A 490 1.32 16.97 -20.96
C THR A 490 1.36 17.02 -19.43
N GLY A 491 2.47 16.60 -18.82
CA GLY A 491 2.60 16.38 -17.39
C GLY A 491 1.72 15.24 -16.88
N VAL A 492 1.21 14.38 -17.78
CA VAL A 492 0.35 13.26 -17.42
C VAL A 492 0.80 11.98 -18.10
N THR A 493 0.75 10.90 -17.34
CA THR A 493 1.05 9.55 -17.80
C THR A 493 -0.18 8.94 -18.43
N VAL A 494 -0.16 8.78 -19.75
CA VAL A 494 -1.28 8.19 -20.48
C VAL A 494 -1.12 6.67 -20.52
N PRO A 495 -2.06 5.89 -19.96
CA PRO A 495 -2.05 4.43 -20.11
C PRO A 495 -2.22 4.05 -21.59
N LEU A 496 -1.67 2.89 -22.00
CA LEU A 496 -1.94 2.37 -23.35
C LEU A 496 -3.41 1.92 -23.45
N PRO A 497 -3.99 1.99 -24.65
CA PRO A 497 -5.28 1.37 -24.91
C PRO A 497 -5.24 -0.11 -24.51
N ASP A 498 -6.23 -0.59 -23.75
CA ASP A 498 -6.31 -1.96 -23.24
C ASP A 498 -6.35 -3.02 -24.37
N GLU A 499 -6.70 -2.62 -25.59
CA GLU A 499 -6.65 -3.47 -26.77
C GLU A 499 -5.20 -3.73 -27.17
N ARG A 500 -4.71 -4.96 -26.94
CA ARG A 500 -3.34 -5.39 -27.26
C ARG A 500 -2.95 -5.20 -28.73
N GLY A 501 -3.92 -5.31 -29.65
CA GLY A 501 -3.71 -5.33 -31.10
C GLY A 501 -2.77 -4.23 -31.62
N PRO A 502 -3.11 -2.93 -31.49
CA PRO A 502 -2.33 -1.85 -32.11
C PRO A 502 -0.89 -1.73 -31.60
N VAL A 503 -0.63 -2.02 -30.32
CA VAL A 503 0.71 -1.95 -29.72
C VAL A 503 1.57 -3.08 -30.24
N THR A 504 1.01 -4.29 -30.25
CA THR A 504 1.69 -5.45 -30.82
C THR A 504 1.91 -5.27 -32.33
N ASP A 505 0.95 -4.71 -33.05
CA ASP A 505 1.08 -4.39 -34.48
C ASP A 505 2.17 -3.34 -34.74
N ALA A 506 2.25 -2.31 -33.89
CA ALA A 506 3.31 -1.30 -33.97
C ALA A 506 4.71 -1.88 -33.71
N LEU A 507 4.84 -2.72 -32.67
CA LEU A 507 6.09 -3.43 -32.39
C LEU A 507 6.48 -4.37 -33.54
N MET A 508 5.51 -5.08 -34.11
CA MET A 508 5.71 -5.96 -35.26
C MET A 508 6.21 -5.17 -36.47
N ALA A 509 5.57 -4.05 -36.81
CA ALA A 509 6.00 -3.18 -37.89
C ALA A 509 7.46 -2.73 -37.69
N ALA A 510 7.80 -2.28 -36.48
CA ALA A 510 9.14 -1.81 -36.13
C ALA A 510 10.21 -2.93 -36.24
N MET A 511 9.91 -4.14 -35.77
CA MET A 511 10.81 -5.30 -35.89
C MET A 511 11.06 -5.68 -37.35
N MET A 512 10.02 -5.68 -38.20
CA MET A 512 10.14 -6.02 -39.61
C MET A 512 10.88 -4.94 -40.41
N LEU A 513 10.69 -3.66 -40.07
CA LEU A 513 11.38 -2.52 -40.71
C LEU A 513 12.89 -2.54 -40.46
N ARG A 514 13.33 -2.91 -39.24
CA ARG A 514 14.75 -2.94 -38.87
C ARG A 514 15.59 -3.99 -39.62
N ARG A 515 14.94 -4.98 -40.26
CA ARG A 515 15.62 -6.10 -40.92
C ARG A 515 15.89 -5.89 -42.42
N GLY A 516 15.24 -4.91 -43.07
CA GLY A 516 15.58 -4.46 -44.43
C GLY A 516 15.65 -5.58 -45.49
N GLY A 517 14.52 -6.19 -45.89
CA GLY A 517 14.47 -7.17 -46.97
C GLY A 517 13.16 -7.14 -47.78
N GLY A 518 13.25 -7.17 -49.12
CA GLY A 518 12.12 -6.97 -50.05
C GLY A 518 10.99 -8.03 -50.00
N SER A 519 11.29 -9.26 -49.57
CA SER A 519 10.30 -10.35 -49.42
C SER A 519 9.31 -10.11 -48.27
N HIS A 520 9.67 -9.27 -47.28
CA HIS A 520 8.89 -9.09 -46.05
C HIS A 520 7.80 -8.01 -46.15
N LYS A 521 7.83 -7.17 -47.18
CA LYS A 521 6.74 -6.20 -47.45
C LYS A 521 5.41 -6.89 -47.78
N GLN A 522 5.46 -8.08 -48.38
CA GLN A 522 4.27 -8.85 -48.70
C GLN A 522 3.62 -9.43 -47.43
N LEU A 523 4.42 -9.93 -46.49
CA LEU A 523 3.95 -10.39 -45.18
C LEU A 523 3.31 -9.26 -44.33
N THR A 524 3.85 -8.04 -44.38
CA THR A 524 3.23 -6.88 -43.69
C THR A 524 1.87 -6.49 -44.26
N LEU A 525 1.70 -6.65 -45.58
CA LEU A 525 0.43 -6.42 -46.29
C LEU A 525 -0.58 -7.53 -46.01
N ASP A 526 -0.13 -8.79 -46.02
CA ASP A 526 -0.97 -9.98 -45.75
C ASP A 526 -1.48 -10.03 -44.30
N LEU A 527 -0.74 -9.45 -43.35
CA LEU A 527 -1.10 -9.38 -41.93
C LEU A 527 -1.78 -8.04 -41.52
N GLN A 528 -1.93 -7.07 -42.43
CA GLN A 528 -2.50 -5.74 -42.18
C GLN A 528 -1.80 -4.91 -41.06
N ILE A 529 -0.48 -5.05 -40.91
CA ILE A 529 0.28 -4.48 -39.78
C ILE A 529 0.72 -3.02 -40.02
N GLY A 530 0.69 -2.54 -41.27
CA GLY A 530 1.28 -1.26 -41.68
C GLY A 530 0.71 0.01 -41.00
N ASP A 531 -0.56 -0.04 -40.57
CA ASP A 531 -1.26 1.12 -39.98
C ASP A 531 -1.19 1.15 -38.44
N GLY A 532 -0.64 0.09 -37.80
CA GLY A 532 -0.66 -0.09 -36.34
C GLY A 532 -0.01 1.05 -35.56
N ILE A 533 1.11 1.59 -36.05
CA ILE A 533 1.81 2.73 -35.43
C ILE A 533 0.93 3.99 -35.47
N GLN A 534 0.29 4.30 -36.60
CA GLN A 534 -0.55 5.50 -36.74
C GLN A 534 -1.85 5.39 -35.94
N VAL A 535 -2.46 4.21 -35.90
CA VAL A 535 -3.65 3.92 -35.08
C VAL A 535 -3.33 4.06 -33.60
N MET A 536 -2.19 3.49 -33.16
CA MET A 536 -1.72 3.61 -31.79
C MET A 536 -1.45 5.09 -31.42
N GLU A 537 -0.76 5.84 -32.27
CA GLU A 537 -0.46 7.26 -32.04
C GLU A 537 -1.72 8.12 -31.93
N THR A 538 -2.71 7.89 -32.79
CA THR A 538 -3.97 8.63 -32.78
C THR A 538 -4.71 8.37 -31.47
N ARG A 539 -4.85 7.09 -31.08
CA ARG A 539 -5.49 6.70 -29.81
C ARG A 539 -4.79 7.28 -28.59
N TRP A 540 -3.46 7.29 -28.58
CA TRP A 540 -2.69 7.86 -27.48
C TRP A 540 -2.85 9.38 -27.36
N ARG A 541 -2.88 10.08 -28.50
CA ARG A 541 -3.13 11.52 -28.52
C ARG A 541 -4.52 11.85 -28.01
N ASP A 542 -5.52 11.09 -28.42
CA ASP A 542 -6.91 11.27 -27.98
C ASP A 542 -7.06 11.00 -26.47
N ALA A 543 -6.46 9.91 -25.97
CA ALA A 543 -6.43 9.60 -24.54
C ALA A 543 -5.75 10.73 -23.73
N SER A 544 -4.63 11.26 -24.21
CA SER A 544 -3.93 12.36 -23.55
C SER A 544 -4.73 13.67 -23.50
N GLU A 545 -5.38 14.04 -24.59
CA GLU A 545 -6.22 15.25 -24.64
C GLU A 545 -7.47 15.11 -23.78
N ASN A 546 -8.07 13.92 -23.73
CA ASN A 546 -9.18 13.61 -22.83
C ASN A 546 -8.77 13.70 -21.36
N GLU A 547 -7.58 13.22 -21.00
CA GLU A 547 -7.04 13.31 -19.65
C GLU A 547 -6.78 14.77 -19.22
N LYS A 548 -6.21 15.60 -20.10
CA LYS A 548 -6.07 17.05 -19.85
C LYS A 548 -7.41 17.75 -19.64
N ARG A 549 -8.42 17.41 -20.46
CA ARG A 549 -9.78 17.96 -20.33
C ARG A 549 -10.43 17.53 -19.02
N SER A 550 -10.26 16.26 -18.63
CA SER A 550 -10.67 15.73 -17.33
C SER A 550 -10.04 16.54 -16.19
N ARG A 551 -8.71 16.73 -16.21
CA ARG A 551 -7.95 17.51 -15.21
C ARG A 551 -8.51 18.92 -15.01
N ALA A 552 -8.73 19.67 -16.09
CA ALA A 552 -9.27 21.03 -16.02
C ALA A 552 -10.70 21.05 -15.44
N ARG A 553 -11.48 19.99 -15.65
CA ARG A 553 -12.87 19.87 -15.18
C ARG A 553 -12.98 19.52 -13.70
N PHE A 554 -12.04 18.75 -13.14
CA PHE A 554 -12.09 18.27 -11.75
C PHE A 554 -11.27 19.09 -10.74
N ALA A 555 -10.25 19.84 -11.19
CA ALA A 555 -9.37 20.61 -10.31
C ALA A 555 -10.07 21.78 -9.57
N GLN A 556 -11.17 22.32 -10.09
CA GLN A 556 -11.80 23.54 -9.54
C GLN A 556 -12.54 23.33 -8.22
N ASN A 557 -12.85 22.08 -7.83
CA ASN A 557 -13.68 21.76 -6.66
C ASN A 557 -13.05 20.74 -5.69
N ALA A 558 -11.74 20.52 -5.77
CA ALA A 558 -11.03 19.66 -4.81
C ALA A 558 -11.07 20.27 -3.40
N MET A 559 -11.22 19.43 -2.35
CA MET A 559 -11.18 19.91 -0.96
C MET A 559 -9.83 20.59 -0.70
N LYS A 560 -9.87 21.81 -0.17
CA LYS A 560 -8.65 22.54 0.19
C LYS A 560 -8.11 22.01 1.52
N PRO A 561 -6.78 21.86 1.70
CA PRO A 561 -6.19 21.43 2.97
C PRO A 561 -6.65 22.29 4.15
N SER A 562 -6.85 23.60 3.95
CA SER A 562 -7.37 24.52 4.96
C SER A 562 -8.73 24.13 5.54
N GLU A 563 -9.57 23.39 4.79
CA GLU A 563 -10.88 22.92 5.27
C GLU A 563 -10.76 21.77 6.28
N VAL A 564 -9.66 21.01 6.25
CA VAL A 564 -9.47 19.80 7.07
C VAL A 564 -8.35 19.98 8.10
N ALA A 565 -7.41 20.89 7.86
CA ALA A 565 -6.23 21.12 8.70
C ALA A 565 -6.58 21.34 10.18
N HIS A 566 -7.61 22.14 10.48
CA HIS A 566 -8.04 22.38 11.87
C HIS A 566 -8.48 21.11 12.60
N GLU A 567 -9.24 20.24 11.93
CA GLU A 567 -9.68 18.97 12.52
C GLU A 567 -8.54 17.96 12.58
N TRP A 568 -7.66 17.95 11.57
CA TRP A 568 -6.43 17.16 11.59
C TRP A 568 -5.51 17.53 12.76
N ASP A 569 -5.29 18.82 12.99
CA ASP A 569 -4.46 19.33 14.08
C ASP A 569 -5.06 19.00 15.45
N LYS A 570 -6.40 19.09 15.59
CA LYS A 570 -7.09 18.62 16.79
C LYS A 570 -6.85 17.14 17.04
N VAL A 571 -7.04 16.28 16.04
CA VAL A 571 -6.80 14.83 16.17
C VAL A 571 -5.34 14.55 16.53
N LYS A 572 -4.40 15.23 15.87
CA LYS A 572 -2.96 15.13 16.15
C LYS A 572 -2.62 15.56 17.58
N SER A 573 -3.28 16.62 18.09
CA SER A 573 -3.11 17.07 19.48
C SER A 573 -3.67 16.05 20.49
N LEU A 574 -4.81 15.42 20.18
CA LEU A 574 -5.43 14.40 21.02
C LEU A 574 -4.59 13.11 21.09
N LEU A 575 -4.14 12.63 19.93
CA LEU A 575 -3.25 11.46 19.81
C LEU A 575 -1.87 11.72 20.43
N GLY A 576 -1.48 12.99 20.55
CA GLY A 576 -0.21 13.41 21.10
C GLY A 576 0.90 13.51 20.08
N THR A 577 1.90 14.31 20.42
CA THR A 577 3.03 14.53 19.51
C THR A 577 4.16 13.52 19.73
N PRO A 578 4.98 13.25 18.70
CA PRO A 578 6.23 12.49 18.88
C PRO A 578 7.15 13.10 19.95
N ALA A 579 7.11 14.43 20.14
CA ALA A 579 7.89 15.12 21.17
C ALA A 579 7.41 14.76 22.59
N GLU A 580 6.09 14.75 22.84
CA GLU A 580 5.54 14.29 24.12
C GLU A 580 5.86 12.81 24.39
N THR A 581 5.85 12.00 23.33
CA THR A 581 6.16 10.56 23.43
C THR A 581 7.64 10.35 23.74
N LEU A 582 8.52 11.16 23.14
CA LEU A 582 9.95 11.15 23.43
C LEU A 582 10.21 11.54 24.89
N GLU A 583 9.61 12.62 25.36
CA GLU A 583 9.76 13.06 26.76
C GLU A 583 9.31 11.97 27.74
N PHE A 584 8.17 11.32 27.46
CA PHE A 584 7.71 10.18 28.26
C PHE A 584 8.74 9.04 28.25
N LEU A 585 9.24 8.64 27.08
CA LEU A 585 10.21 7.55 26.95
C LEU A 585 11.53 7.86 27.63
N GLU A 586 12.08 9.07 27.46
CA GLU A 586 13.31 9.51 28.13
C GLU A 586 13.16 9.36 29.65
N ARG A 587 12.06 9.84 30.22
CA ARG A 587 11.77 9.74 31.66
C ARG A 587 11.55 8.29 32.11
N ALA A 588 10.79 7.51 31.35
CA ALA A 588 10.48 6.11 31.66
C ALA A 588 11.75 5.25 31.64
N MET A 589 12.49 5.31 30.54
CA MET A 589 13.73 4.56 30.33
C MET A 589 14.81 4.94 31.38
N SER A 590 14.95 6.23 31.72
CA SER A 590 15.82 6.64 32.84
C SER A 590 15.40 6.08 34.19
N ARG A 591 14.08 5.98 34.47
CA ARG A 591 13.60 5.37 35.72
C ARG A 591 13.91 3.87 35.81
N PHE A 592 13.91 3.17 34.69
CA PHE A 592 14.37 1.78 34.61
C PHE A 592 15.92 1.65 34.60
N GLY A 593 16.66 2.75 34.73
CA GLY A 593 18.13 2.75 34.77
C GLY A 593 18.81 2.59 33.39
N VAL A 594 18.03 2.65 32.30
CA VAL A 594 18.52 2.47 30.92
C VAL A 594 18.14 3.70 30.11
N PRO A 595 18.83 4.86 30.23
CA PRO A 595 18.46 6.06 29.49
C PRO A 595 18.54 5.87 27.97
N LEU A 596 17.75 6.63 27.22
CA LEU A 596 17.85 6.65 25.76
C LEU A 596 19.22 7.21 25.31
N GLU A 597 19.84 6.57 24.32
CA GLU A 597 21.06 7.06 23.71
C GLU A 597 20.72 7.91 22.47
N LYS A 598 21.12 9.19 22.48
CA LYS A 598 20.90 10.08 21.33
C LYS A 598 22.08 10.04 20.36
N LYS A 599 21.85 9.62 19.11
CA LYS A 599 22.84 9.64 18.02
C LYS A 599 22.29 10.38 16.80
N LYS A 600 22.85 11.55 16.50
CA LYS A 600 22.40 12.46 15.43
C LYS A 600 20.90 12.82 15.61
N VAL A 601 20.05 12.36 14.68
CA VAL A 601 18.60 12.60 14.64
C VAL A 601 17.81 11.43 15.26
N LEU A 602 18.47 10.28 15.47
CA LEU A 602 17.84 9.06 15.99
C LEU A 602 18.05 8.91 17.49
N GLN A 603 17.06 8.28 18.13
CA GLN A 603 17.09 7.88 19.53
C GLN A 603 17.22 6.36 19.61
N PHE A 604 18.12 5.86 20.44
CA PHE A 604 18.39 4.43 20.61
C PHE A 604 17.84 3.95 21.95
N ALA A 605 16.92 2.98 21.89
CA ALA A 605 16.37 2.33 23.07
C ALA A 605 16.96 0.94 23.22
N HIS A 606 17.82 0.74 24.22
CA HIS A 606 18.47 -0.53 24.51
C HIS A 606 17.54 -1.45 25.32
N VAL A 607 16.52 -2.01 24.67
CA VAL A 607 15.49 -2.83 25.34
C VAL A 607 16.04 -4.10 26.00
N HIS A 608 17.15 -4.63 25.49
CA HIS A 608 17.82 -5.80 26.06
C HIS A 608 18.45 -5.55 27.44
N ALA A 609 18.63 -4.29 27.84
CA ALA A 609 19.19 -3.91 29.14
C ALA A 609 18.09 -3.62 30.19
N LEU A 610 16.81 -3.68 29.80
CA LEU A 610 15.68 -3.58 30.73
C LEU A 610 15.56 -4.84 31.58
N GLN A 611 14.81 -4.74 32.68
CA GLN A 611 14.51 -5.87 33.57
C GLN A 611 13.82 -7.03 32.82
N ASP A 612 14.07 -8.27 33.25
CA ASP A 612 13.68 -9.49 32.52
C ASP A 612 12.18 -9.56 32.17
N SER A 613 11.29 -9.17 33.09
CA SER A 613 9.84 -9.20 32.86
C SER A 613 9.39 -8.28 31.72
N LEU A 614 9.97 -7.08 31.63
CA LEU A 614 9.68 -6.13 30.57
C LEU A 614 10.36 -6.53 29.27
N LYS A 615 11.59 -7.04 29.35
CA LYS A 615 12.32 -7.59 28.20
C LYS A 615 11.53 -8.71 27.54
N GLU A 616 11.06 -9.71 28.29
CA GLU A 616 10.25 -10.82 27.76
C GLU A 616 8.94 -10.33 27.10
N LYS A 617 8.23 -9.39 27.74
CA LYS A 617 7.02 -8.75 27.16
C LYS A 617 7.33 -8.07 25.81
N LEU A 618 8.46 -7.36 25.72
CA LEU A 618 8.88 -6.67 24.50
C LEU A 618 9.33 -7.67 23.41
N GLU A 619 10.02 -8.75 23.78
CA GLU A 619 10.44 -9.80 22.85
C GLU A 619 9.24 -10.53 22.21
N GLN A 620 8.17 -10.78 22.98
CA GLN A 620 6.91 -11.33 22.47
C GLN A 620 6.22 -10.40 21.46
N ARG A 621 6.42 -9.09 21.60
CA ARG A 621 5.97 -8.07 20.65
C ARG A 621 6.97 -7.82 19.52
N GLY A 622 7.98 -8.69 19.36
CA GLY A 622 8.97 -8.64 18.28
C GLY A 622 10.09 -7.61 18.47
N LEU A 623 10.21 -6.99 19.65
CA LEU A 623 11.22 -5.97 19.92
C LEU A 623 12.43 -6.59 20.63
N LYS A 624 13.59 -6.59 19.96
CA LYS A 624 14.84 -7.17 20.46
C LYS A 624 16.01 -6.20 20.30
N GLY A 625 17.02 -6.33 21.16
CA GLY A 625 18.29 -5.63 21.02
C GLY A 625 18.19 -4.11 21.27
N SER A 626 18.63 -3.31 20.30
CA SER A 626 18.63 -1.85 20.37
C SER A 626 17.74 -1.28 19.27
N LEU A 627 16.67 -0.60 19.64
CA LEU A 627 15.70 -0.05 18.71
C LEU A 627 16.12 1.34 18.25
N LYS A 628 16.08 1.58 16.94
CA LYS A 628 16.29 2.90 16.32
C LYS A 628 14.93 3.62 16.25
N LEU A 629 14.79 4.76 16.94
CA LEU A 629 13.54 5.51 17.03
C LEU A 629 13.71 6.88 16.36
N ALA A 630 12.78 7.26 15.50
CA ALA A 630 12.71 8.56 14.83
C ALA A 630 11.53 9.38 15.35
N THR A 631 11.67 10.71 15.44
CA THR A 631 10.60 11.61 15.89
C THR A 631 9.91 12.35 14.74
N GLN A 632 10.39 12.18 13.52
CA GLN A 632 9.88 12.82 12.32
C GLN A 632 9.88 11.83 11.15
N GLU A 633 8.96 12.04 10.22
CA GLU A 633 8.94 11.36 8.93
C GLU A 633 9.77 12.14 7.89
N PRO A 634 10.34 11.47 6.87
CA PRO A 634 10.35 10.02 6.66
C PRO A 634 11.29 9.31 7.65
N VAL A 635 10.88 8.12 8.06
CA VAL A 635 11.65 7.31 9.02
C VAL A 635 12.82 6.65 8.28
N PRO A 636 14.07 6.78 8.76
CA PRO A 636 15.21 6.09 8.16
C PRO A 636 15.04 4.57 8.16
N SER A 637 15.65 3.87 7.20
CA SER A 637 15.54 2.41 7.10
C SER A 637 16.01 1.73 8.40
N GLY A 638 15.23 0.76 8.87
CA GLY A 638 15.44 0.04 10.14
C GLY A 638 15.12 0.84 11.40
N ALA A 639 14.60 2.08 11.29
CA ALA A 639 14.05 2.83 12.41
C ALA A 639 12.51 2.76 12.43
N SER A 640 11.91 3.02 13.60
CA SER A 640 10.47 3.14 13.76
C SER A 640 10.06 4.56 14.16
N LEU A 641 8.90 5.02 13.69
CA LEU A 641 8.34 6.30 14.11
C LEU A 641 7.89 6.20 15.57
N LEU A 642 8.31 7.18 16.35
CA LEU A 642 7.93 7.30 17.74
C LEU A 642 6.50 7.84 17.87
N THR A 643 5.61 6.99 18.36
CA THR A 643 4.19 7.30 18.57
C THR A 643 3.71 6.77 19.91
N ARG A 644 2.58 7.28 20.41
CA ARG A 644 1.96 6.78 21.65
C ARG A 644 1.57 5.29 21.56
N THR A 645 1.23 4.82 20.37
CA THR A 645 0.85 3.44 20.08
C THR A 645 2.05 2.52 19.81
N HIS A 646 3.28 3.06 19.76
CA HIS A 646 4.46 2.24 19.56
C HIS A 646 4.55 1.16 20.66
N PRO A 647 4.87 -0.12 20.34
CA PRO A 647 4.83 -1.20 21.33
C PRO A 647 5.73 -0.94 22.55
N LEU A 648 6.91 -0.33 22.36
CA LEU A 648 7.77 0.12 23.46
C LEU A 648 7.07 1.12 24.40
N THR A 649 6.43 2.15 23.84
CA THR A 649 5.72 3.19 24.60
C THR A 649 4.60 2.57 25.42
N SER A 650 3.77 1.75 24.79
CA SER A 650 2.63 1.10 25.45
C SER A 650 3.08 0.13 26.56
N SER A 651 4.08 -0.72 26.31
CA SER A 651 4.60 -1.65 27.32
C SER A 651 5.22 -0.94 28.52
N LEU A 652 5.97 0.14 28.29
CA LEU A 652 6.50 0.96 29.39
C LEU A 652 5.37 1.65 30.17
N ALA A 653 4.37 2.18 29.49
CA ALA A 653 3.22 2.80 30.14
C ALA A 653 2.43 1.79 30.99
N GLU A 654 2.17 0.59 30.45
CA GLU A 654 1.54 -0.53 31.18
C GLU A 654 2.35 -0.89 32.43
N SER A 655 3.67 -1.10 32.31
CA SER A 655 4.52 -1.45 33.46
C SER A 655 4.62 -0.35 34.51
N LEU A 656 4.71 0.92 34.10
CA LEU A 656 4.70 2.04 35.06
C LEU A 656 3.35 2.17 35.76
N LEU A 657 2.24 1.90 35.05
CA LEU A 657 0.90 1.89 35.63
C LEU A 657 0.73 0.73 36.62
N GLU A 658 1.16 -0.48 36.26
CA GLU A 658 1.21 -1.66 37.12
C GLU A 658 1.98 -1.35 38.41
N ALA A 659 3.20 -0.79 38.29
CA ALA A 659 4.03 -0.37 39.44
C ALA A 659 3.36 0.67 40.34
N SER A 660 2.54 1.56 39.76
CA SER A 660 1.83 2.60 40.51
C SER A 660 0.61 2.08 41.28
N LEU A 661 0.06 0.94 40.83
CA LEU A 661 -1.11 0.28 41.42
C LEU A 661 -0.69 -0.73 42.48
N ASP A 662 0.36 -1.50 42.19
CA ASP A 662 0.95 -2.51 43.06
C ASP A 662 2.41 -2.15 43.38
N THR A 663 2.64 -1.67 44.60
CA THR A 663 3.96 -1.28 45.09
C THR A 663 4.93 -2.46 45.25
N GLU A 664 4.44 -3.71 45.24
CA GLU A 664 5.29 -4.91 45.31
C GLU A 664 5.77 -5.37 43.93
N ALA A 665 5.07 -4.98 42.85
CA ALA A 665 5.39 -5.41 41.50
C ALA A 665 6.76 -4.88 41.01
N LEU A 666 7.06 -3.60 41.30
CA LEU A 666 8.30 -2.93 40.90
C LEU A 666 8.76 -1.91 41.98
N PRO A 667 9.28 -2.38 43.12
CA PRO A 667 9.51 -1.56 44.32
C PRO A 667 10.58 -0.47 44.12
N ASP A 668 11.56 -0.68 43.24
CA ASP A 668 12.71 0.21 43.06
C ASP A 668 12.41 1.46 42.20
N LEU A 669 11.26 1.51 41.52
CA LEU A 669 10.92 2.61 40.59
C LEU A 669 10.46 3.90 41.30
N GLY A 670 10.04 3.81 42.57
CA GLY A 670 9.59 4.97 43.36
C GLY A 670 8.44 5.75 42.71
N ILE A 671 7.43 5.05 42.18
CA ILE A 671 6.27 5.66 41.51
C ILE A 671 5.08 5.68 42.46
N GLY A 672 4.50 6.86 42.66
CA GLY A 672 3.31 7.04 43.48
C GLY A 672 2.18 7.70 42.69
N ARG A 673 0.95 7.25 42.93
CA ARG A 673 -0.28 7.92 42.44
C ARG A 673 -0.68 9.13 43.27
N VAL A 674 -0.01 9.32 44.40
CA VAL A 674 -0.18 10.48 45.28
C VAL A 674 1.15 11.10 45.63
N GLY A 675 1.20 12.42 45.71
CA GLY A 675 2.42 13.13 46.04
C GLY A 675 2.14 14.55 46.49
N ALA A 676 3.07 15.13 47.23
CA ALA A 676 3.07 16.56 47.54
C ALA A 676 4.49 17.09 47.47
N TRP A 677 4.68 18.25 46.86
CA TRP A 677 5.98 18.92 46.79
C TRP A 677 5.83 20.44 46.65
N PRO A 678 6.84 21.22 47.03
CA PRO A 678 6.91 22.66 46.80
C PRO A 678 7.23 22.95 45.34
N SER A 679 6.56 23.93 44.73
CA SER A 679 6.74 24.33 43.34
C SER A 679 6.61 25.84 43.21
N ALA A 680 7.49 26.45 42.42
CA ALA A 680 7.42 27.87 42.07
C ALA A 680 6.26 28.19 41.09
N ALA A 681 5.62 27.17 40.51
CA ALA A 681 4.52 27.36 39.56
C ALA A 681 3.19 27.73 40.23
N VAL A 682 3.10 27.62 41.57
CA VAL A 682 1.88 27.91 42.32
C VAL A 682 2.13 28.91 43.45
N THR A 683 1.23 29.89 43.59
CA THR A 683 1.28 30.90 44.68
C THR A 683 0.43 30.50 45.89
N GLN A 684 -0.47 29.53 45.72
CA GLN A 684 -1.30 28.95 46.76
C GLN A 684 -1.32 27.42 46.64
N MET A 685 -1.70 26.73 47.72
CA MET A 685 -1.80 25.27 47.71
C MET A 685 -2.80 24.83 46.64
N THR A 686 -2.31 24.07 45.66
CA THR A 686 -3.07 23.66 44.49
C THR A 686 -3.09 22.14 44.40
N ARG A 687 -4.28 21.55 44.25
CA ARG A 687 -4.45 20.11 44.06
C ARG A 687 -4.52 19.82 42.57
N VAL A 688 -3.74 18.87 42.09
CA VAL A 688 -3.82 18.41 40.71
C VAL A 688 -4.36 16.98 40.71
N ALA A 689 -5.53 16.78 40.11
CA ALA A 689 -6.19 15.48 40.04
C ALA A 689 -6.17 14.95 38.60
N LEU A 690 -5.69 13.72 38.43
CA LEU A 690 -5.81 12.96 37.19
C LEU A 690 -7.07 12.08 37.28
N LEU A 691 -8.02 12.34 36.41
CA LEU A 691 -9.34 11.71 36.39
C LEU A 691 -9.48 10.75 35.21
N ARG A 692 -10.18 9.64 35.42
CA ARG A 692 -10.77 8.81 34.38
C ARG A 692 -12.26 9.12 34.34
N ILE A 693 -12.68 9.85 33.32
CA ILE A 693 -14.08 10.16 33.08
C ILE A 693 -14.64 9.07 32.16
N ARG A 694 -15.79 8.50 32.52
CA ARG A 694 -16.50 7.55 31.67
C ARG A 694 -17.77 8.19 31.14
N TYR A 695 -18.05 8.00 29.86
CA TYR A 695 -19.25 8.48 29.20
C TYR A 695 -20.03 7.31 28.61
N LYS A 696 -21.35 7.38 28.72
CA LYS A 696 -22.28 6.60 27.92
C LYS A 696 -22.64 7.44 26.70
N LEU A 697 -22.20 7.00 25.53
CA LEU A 697 -22.54 7.58 24.25
C LEU A 697 -23.67 6.74 23.65
N THR A 698 -24.87 7.28 23.56
CA THR A 698 -25.96 6.61 22.84
C THR A 698 -26.05 7.21 21.45
N VAL A 699 -25.68 6.40 20.45
CA VAL A 699 -25.82 6.77 19.04
C VAL A 699 -27.21 6.34 18.59
N HIS A 700 -28.05 7.33 18.32
CA HIS A 700 -29.41 7.17 17.80
C HIS A 700 -29.33 7.08 16.27
N ALA A 701 -29.12 5.87 15.75
CA ALA A 701 -29.14 5.52 14.33
C ALA A 701 -30.30 4.53 14.05
N ARG A 702 -30.21 3.71 12.98
CA ARG A 702 -31.23 2.69 12.66
C ARG A 702 -31.40 1.65 13.79
N ARG A 703 -30.34 1.43 14.58
CA ARG A 703 -30.36 0.73 15.86
C ARG A 703 -29.72 1.65 16.91
N GLU A 704 -30.28 1.67 18.11
CA GLU A 704 -29.61 2.36 19.23
C GLU A 704 -28.37 1.57 19.62
N ARG A 705 -27.23 2.24 19.63
CA ARG A 705 -25.97 1.66 20.10
C ARG A 705 -25.47 2.45 21.29
N LEU A 706 -25.30 1.73 22.39
CA LEU A 706 -24.62 2.25 23.58
C LEU A 706 -23.13 1.97 23.42
N LEU A 707 -22.32 3.02 23.35
CA LEU A 707 -20.87 2.97 23.43
C LEU A 707 -20.44 3.50 24.80
N LEU A 708 -19.45 2.86 25.39
CA LEU A 708 -18.76 3.37 26.57
C LEU A 708 -17.46 4.01 26.08
N ALA A 709 -17.30 5.30 26.35
CA ALA A 709 -16.08 6.03 26.08
C ALA A 709 -15.41 6.44 27.38
N GLU A 710 -14.08 6.50 27.35
CA GLU A 710 -13.29 6.93 28.50
C GLU A 710 -12.34 8.05 28.09
N GLU A 711 -12.20 9.03 28.96
CA GLU A 711 -11.32 10.17 28.77
C GLU A 711 -10.45 10.35 30.01
N ALA A 712 -9.14 10.52 29.81
CA ALA A 712 -8.25 10.95 30.86
C ALA A 712 -8.23 12.48 30.90
N ALA A 713 -8.59 13.07 32.03
CA ALA A 713 -8.60 14.52 32.22
C ALA A 713 -7.72 14.92 33.40
N LEU A 714 -6.84 15.90 33.18
CA LEU A 714 -6.03 16.49 34.24
C LEU A 714 -6.62 17.84 34.62
N ILE A 715 -6.92 18.04 35.90
CA ILE A 715 -7.46 19.29 36.43
C ILE A 715 -6.63 19.78 37.60
N ALA A 716 -6.47 21.09 37.69
CA ALA A 716 -5.92 21.76 38.86
C ALA A 716 -7.05 22.48 39.61
N LEU A 717 -7.12 22.25 40.91
CA LEU A 717 -8.13 22.77 41.82
C LEU A 717 -7.47 23.61 42.91
N ASP A 718 -8.11 24.73 43.23
CA ASP A 718 -7.85 25.43 44.47
C ASP A 718 -8.75 24.88 45.60
N SER A 719 -9.09 25.70 46.59
CA SER A 719 -9.95 25.30 47.71
C SER A 719 -11.36 24.89 47.27
N ASN A 720 -11.94 25.50 46.23
CA ASN A 720 -13.35 25.33 45.88
C ASN A 720 -13.65 25.30 44.36
N SER A 721 -12.66 25.44 43.49
CA SER A 721 -12.91 25.56 42.04
C SER A 721 -11.81 24.93 41.20
N VAL A 722 -12.16 24.54 39.97
CA VAL A 722 -11.19 24.14 38.94
C VAL A 722 -10.59 25.41 38.35
N ILE A 723 -9.28 25.62 38.54
CA ILE A 723 -8.56 26.81 38.09
C ILE A 723 -7.84 26.61 36.76
N ALA A 724 -7.52 25.36 36.41
CA ALA A 724 -6.89 25.01 35.13
C ALA A 724 -7.24 23.57 34.74
N SER A 725 -7.18 23.26 33.45
CA SER A 725 -7.41 21.91 32.92
C SER A 725 -6.51 21.62 31.71
N GLY A 726 -6.32 20.35 31.38
CA GLY A 726 -5.57 19.95 30.19
C GLY A 726 -4.09 20.38 30.24
N SER A 727 -3.65 21.13 29.23
CA SER A 727 -2.25 21.57 29.07
C SER A 727 -1.77 22.50 30.19
N GLU A 728 -2.63 23.41 30.67
CA GLU A 728 -2.29 24.32 31.78
C GLU A 728 -2.09 23.55 33.09
N ALA A 729 -2.99 22.61 33.40
CA ALA A 729 -2.82 21.73 34.57
C ALA A 729 -1.58 20.82 34.43
N ARG A 730 -1.26 20.39 33.21
CA ARG A 730 -0.05 19.60 32.91
C ARG A 730 1.22 20.42 33.10
N ALA A 731 1.21 21.69 32.73
CA ALA A 731 2.34 22.59 32.95
C ALA A 731 2.63 22.79 34.45
N LEU A 732 1.58 22.93 35.27
CA LEU A 732 1.71 22.98 36.73
C LEU A 732 2.34 21.70 37.28
N LEU A 733 1.85 20.53 36.86
CA LEU A 733 2.37 19.23 37.29
C LEU A 733 3.82 18.96 36.81
N ALA A 734 4.17 19.47 35.64
CA ALA A 734 5.51 19.31 35.05
C ALA A 734 6.56 20.24 35.68
N SER A 735 6.15 21.22 36.49
CA SER A 735 7.08 22.08 37.22
C SER A 735 7.98 21.25 38.14
N PRO A 736 9.31 21.46 38.11
CA PRO A 736 10.21 20.81 39.04
C PRO A 736 9.89 21.23 40.49
N ALA A 737 10.20 20.33 41.43
CA ALA A 737 10.12 20.64 42.85
C ALA A 737 11.24 21.61 43.24
N THR A 738 10.93 22.63 44.04
CA THR A 738 11.95 23.58 44.51
C THR A 738 12.70 23.10 45.76
N ALA A 739 12.09 22.18 46.53
CA ALA A 739 12.70 21.56 47.70
C ALA A 739 12.03 20.21 48.03
N ASP A 740 12.66 19.40 48.88
CA ASP A 740 12.05 18.19 49.43
C ASP A 740 11.18 18.51 50.66
N LEU A 741 10.04 17.83 50.77
CA LEU A 741 9.21 17.87 51.98
C LEU A 741 9.62 16.77 52.96
N ALA A 742 9.67 17.09 54.25
CA ALA A 742 9.80 16.09 55.30
C ALA A 742 8.65 15.06 55.19
N PRO A 743 8.92 13.74 55.32
CA PRO A 743 7.90 12.69 55.09
C PRO A 743 6.60 12.91 55.87
N VAL A 744 6.70 13.30 57.14
CA VAL A 744 5.54 13.57 58.01
C VAL A 744 4.69 14.74 57.49
N ALA A 745 5.33 15.80 57.00
CA ALA A 745 4.63 16.96 56.44
C ALA A 745 3.94 16.60 55.12
N ARG A 746 4.64 15.89 54.24
CA ARG A 746 4.10 15.37 52.98
C ARG A 746 2.87 14.49 53.23
N ASP A 747 2.96 13.53 54.14
CA ASP A 747 1.88 12.58 54.42
C ASP A 747 0.67 13.30 55.04
N ARG A 748 0.89 14.30 55.90
CA ARG A 748 -0.18 15.15 56.44
C ARG A 748 -0.92 15.91 55.33
N ILE A 749 -0.18 16.51 54.39
CA ILE A 749 -0.76 17.26 53.26
C ILE A 749 -1.58 16.32 52.37
N ILE A 750 -1.02 15.15 52.02
CA ILE A 750 -1.70 14.14 51.21
C ILE A 750 -2.97 13.65 51.90
N ASN A 751 -2.92 13.33 53.19
CA ASN A 751 -4.10 12.86 53.93
C ASN A 751 -5.19 13.94 54.01
N THR A 752 -4.81 15.21 54.15
CA THR A 752 -5.75 16.34 54.11
C THR A 752 -6.41 16.46 52.75
N ALA A 753 -5.65 16.33 51.66
CA ALA A 753 -6.19 16.36 50.30
C ALA A 753 -7.11 15.16 50.03
N LYS A 754 -6.76 13.96 50.50
CA LYS A 754 -7.62 12.76 50.41
C LYS A 754 -8.94 12.94 51.17
N ALA A 755 -8.91 13.53 52.36
CA ALA A 755 -10.10 13.78 53.16
C ALA A 755 -11.08 14.76 52.49
N ALA A 756 -10.58 15.73 51.72
CA ALA A 756 -11.40 16.70 50.97
C ALA A 756 -11.95 16.15 49.63
N LEU A 757 -11.43 15.01 49.16
CA LEU A 757 -11.75 14.49 47.83
C LEU A 757 -13.24 14.16 47.61
N PRO A 758 -13.98 13.55 48.56
CA PRO A 758 -15.40 13.26 48.37
C PRO A 758 -16.25 14.52 48.09
N ASP A 759 -15.98 15.62 48.79
CA ASP A 759 -16.70 16.88 48.59
C ASP A 759 -16.37 17.50 47.22
N LEU A 760 -15.09 17.43 46.82
CA LEU A 760 -14.65 17.90 45.50
C LEU A 760 -15.28 17.08 44.36
N LEU A 761 -15.40 15.76 44.54
CA LEU A 761 -16.02 14.85 43.58
C LEU A 761 -17.52 15.12 43.38
N GLY A 762 -18.22 15.53 44.45
CA GLY A 762 -19.65 15.89 44.39
C GLY A 762 -19.92 17.33 43.96
N GLY A 763 -18.91 18.20 43.89
CA GLY A 763 -19.03 19.61 43.53
C GLY A 763 -18.23 19.95 42.27
N PRO A 764 -17.10 20.70 42.39
CA PRO A 764 -16.41 21.29 41.24
C PRO A 764 -15.92 20.26 40.21
N ILE A 765 -15.59 19.04 40.63
CA ILE A 765 -15.18 17.98 39.69
C ILE A 765 -16.40 17.45 38.91
N ALA A 766 -17.55 17.26 39.57
CA ALA A 766 -18.77 16.85 38.88
C ALA A 766 -19.22 17.91 37.87
N ASP A 767 -19.17 19.20 38.23
CA ASP A 767 -19.49 20.31 37.33
C ASP A 767 -18.58 20.33 36.09
N PHE A 768 -17.27 20.11 36.29
CA PHE A 768 -16.31 19.98 35.20
C PHE A 768 -16.64 18.81 34.27
N VAL A 769 -16.95 17.64 34.82
CA VAL A 769 -17.31 16.44 34.04
C VAL A 769 -18.61 16.66 33.25
N GLN A 770 -19.61 17.31 33.83
CA GLN A 770 -20.85 17.65 33.14
C GLN A 770 -20.62 18.64 31.99
N LYS A 771 -19.83 19.69 32.24
CA LYS A 771 -19.45 20.65 31.19
C LYS A 771 -18.73 19.94 30.04
N ARG A 772 -17.81 19.02 30.37
CA ARG A 772 -17.08 18.25 29.36
C ARG A 772 -17.99 17.35 28.53
N ALA A 773 -18.97 16.69 29.15
CA ALA A 773 -19.97 15.92 28.42
C ALA A 773 -20.80 16.79 27.46
N ALA A 774 -21.16 18.01 27.86
CA ALA A 774 -21.87 18.95 26.99
C ALA A 774 -21.03 19.39 25.79
N GLU A 775 -19.74 19.68 25.98
CA GLU A 775 -18.80 19.97 24.90
C GLU A 775 -18.69 18.81 23.90
N LEU A 776 -18.63 17.56 24.39
CA LEU A 776 -18.62 16.37 23.53
C LEU A 776 -19.90 16.23 22.69
N VAL A 777 -21.08 16.56 23.24
CA VAL A 777 -22.33 16.59 22.47
C VAL A 777 -22.25 17.61 21.33
N GLU A 778 -21.77 18.82 21.62
CA GLU A 778 -21.64 19.89 20.62
C GLU A 778 -20.64 19.54 19.52
N ASP A 779 -19.51 18.93 19.87
CA ASP A 779 -18.50 18.50 18.90
C ASP A 779 -19.05 17.41 17.97
N HIS A 780 -19.77 16.42 18.52
CA HIS A 780 -20.47 15.43 17.71
C HIS A 780 -21.54 16.06 16.81
N ALA A 781 -22.31 17.03 17.32
CA ALA A 781 -23.33 17.73 16.54
C ALA A 781 -22.72 18.55 15.39
N ARG A 782 -21.61 19.26 15.63
CA ARG A 782 -20.91 20.08 14.63
C ARG A 782 -20.37 19.23 13.49
N LEU A 783 -19.72 18.11 13.84
CA LEU A 783 -19.14 17.19 12.87
C LEU A 783 -20.23 16.48 12.05
N ARG A 784 -21.40 16.23 12.65
CA ARG A 784 -22.56 15.65 11.95
C ARG A 784 -23.32 16.67 11.08
N ALA A 785 -23.44 17.92 11.51
CA ALA A 785 -24.01 19.00 10.69
C ALA A 785 -23.17 19.27 9.44
N ALA A 786 -21.83 19.25 9.58
CA ALA A 786 -20.90 19.34 8.45
C ALA A 786 -20.95 18.11 7.51
N ALA A 787 -21.41 16.97 8.03
CA ALA A 787 -21.52 15.69 7.35
C ALA A 787 -22.95 15.39 6.80
N GLY A 788 -23.96 16.22 7.09
CA GLY A 788 -25.34 15.97 6.63
C GLY A 788 -25.99 14.70 7.18
N SER A 789 -25.45 14.11 8.25
CA SER A 789 -25.96 12.88 8.88
C SER A 789 -27.04 13.19 9.92
N ALA A 790 -28.11 12.39 9.94
CA ALA A 790 -29.31 12.60 10.77
C ALA A 790 -29.25 11.89 12.15
N SER A 791 -28.20 11.12 12.44
CA SER A 791 -28.10 10.41 13.71
C SER A 791 -27.81 11.39 14.85
N ARG A 792 -28.52 11.26 15.98
CA ARG A 792 -28.28 12.07 17.20
C ARG A 792 -27.35 11.31 18.14
N VAL A 793 -26.42 11.98 18.81
CA VAL A 793 -25.66 11.39 19.94
C VAL A 793 -26.15 12.01 21.22
N SER A 794 -26.44 11.20 22.24
CA SER A 794 -26.51 11.67 23.62
C SER A 794 -25.27 11.22 24.37
N VAL A 795 -24.64 12.13 25.10
CA VAL A 795 -23.49 11.84 25.95
C VAL A 795 -23.93 12.01 27.40
N GLU A 796 -23.86 10.94 28.18
CA GLU A 796 -24.15 10.96 29.61
C GLU A 796 -22.88 10.62 30.39
N PRO A 797 -22.37 11.53 31.24
CA PRO A 797 -21.22 11.22 32.08
C PRO A 797 -21.61 10.29 33.22
N ILE A 798 -20.71 9.35 33.57
CA ILE A 798 -20.81 8.53 34.77
C ILE A 798 -20.10 9.28 35.91
N ILE A 799 -20.88 9.66 36.93
CA ILE A 799 -20.40 10.43 38.08
C ILE A 799 -20.53 9.55 39.35
N PRO A 800 -19.56 9.59 40.28
CA PRO A 800 -18.30 10.34 40.21
C PRO A 800 -17.27 9.72 39.23
N PRO A 801 -16.35 10.51 38.66
CA PRO A 801 -15.25 9.98 37.86
C PRO A 801 -14.26 9.22 38.76
N ASP A 802 -13.46 8.30 38.19
CA ASP A 802 -12.40 7.65 38.96
C ASP A 802 -11.21 8.61 39.10
N VAL A 803 -10.64 8.72 40.30
CA VAL A 803 -9.41 9.50 40.54
C VAL A 803 -8.21 8.56 40.41
N ILE A 804 -7.47 8.68 39.31
CA ILE A 804 -6.28 7.86 39.04
C ILE A 804 -5.07 8.38 39.82
N GLY A 805 -4.95 9.71 39.97
CA GLY A 805 -3.85 10.33 40.70
C GLY A 805 -4.25 11.63 41.39
N LEU A 806 -3.61 11.93 42.52
CA LEU A 806 -3.85 13.13 43.32
C LEU A 806 -2.52 13.72 43.83
N PHE A 807 -2.16 14.88 43.30
CA PHE A 807 -0.93 15.58 43.65
C PHE A 807 -1.24 16.91 44.32
N VAL A 808 -0.40 17.37 45.25
CA VAL A 808 -0.55 18.65 45.94
C VAL A 808 0.70 19.49 45.74
N LEU A 809 0.56 20.57 44.99
CA LEU A 809 1.60 21.57 44.79
C LEU A 809 1.50 22.60 45.90
N VAL A 810 2.59 22.77 46.64
CA VAL A 810 2.73 23.76 47.71
C VAL A 810 3.54 24.95 47.17
N PRO A 811 3.24 26.21 47.55
CA PRO A 811 4.06 27.34 47.13
C PRO A 811 5.51 27.15 47.57
N GLY A 812 6.43 27.15 46.61
CA GLY A 812 7.87 27.12 46.84
C GLY A 812 8.45 28.52 46.79
N GLU A 813 9.49 28.79 47.59
CA GLU A 813 10.31 29.99 47.41
C GLU A 813 11.03 29.91 46.05
N VAL A 814 11.06 31.04 45.33
CA VAL A 814 11.70 31.19 44.01
C VAL A 814 13.21 31.24 44.14
#